data_AF-A0A8P4GKT9-F1
#
_entry.id   AF-A0A8P4GKT9-F1
#
_cell.length_a   1.000
_cell.length_b   1.000
_cell.length_c   1.000
_cell.angle_alpha   90.00
_cell.angle_beta   90.00
_cell.angle_gamma   90.00
#
_symmetry.space_group_name_H-M   'P 1'
#
loop_
_entity.id
_entity.type
_entity.pdbx_description
1 polymer ?
#
loop_
_entity_poly.entity_id
_entity_poly.type
_entity_poly.pdbx_seq_one_letter_code
_entity_poly.pdbx_strand_id
1 'polypeptide(L)'
;LAALLIRCMSVMQSGTQMVKLKAGSKGLVRLFYLDEHCSCIRWKPSRKSEKAKITIDSLYKVTEGGQSDIFQRHADGSFDQACCFTVYHGNHMESLDLVTSNAEEARTWITGLRYLMAGISDEDSLAKRQRTHDQYPLNKELHTNNCCQTFEEADKNGDGFLNIEEIYQLLHKLNVNLPRRKVKQMFQEADTDDQQGTLTYEEFSVFYKMMSLRRDLFLLMMAYSDRKDHLTVDELANFLRNEQKMTNVTPEYVAEVIDKFEVSDENKQRGIMGIEGFTSFMRSPTCDIFNPLHHEVNQDMEQPLCNYFIASSHNTYLTGDQLLSHSKTDMYAWVLQSGCRCVEVDCWDGPDGEPMVQHGYTLTSKIPFKFVIETINKYAFINNQYPVILSIENHCSIQQQKKIAQYLREIFGDKLDVGDVMSRDSKTLPSPHSLQGKILIKGKRLPAYLSADAEEGEVSDDDSADEIEDDFKLKSSNGNGHHQVESHIRKKLDSLLKESRIGDKEDTDSFSIRALLRATHQGLQKNLRQRHSKSRLSCQSVDKEDDGQERSRGEAGGQFNRGGRKRKTMKLSRDLSNLVVFTNSVASQECLNEGTPGDVLSFSETRAQSLVNHRAEQFLAFNQRQLSRIYPSAYRIDSSNFNPQFYWNVGCQLVALNYQTEGRMMQLNRAKFMVNGGIGYVLKPPPMCKGSFNPFSDDPLPAYPKKQLILKIISGQQLPKPPDSMLGDRGEIIDPFVEVEIIGLPVDCCKEQTRVVDDNGFNPVWEETLSFTLHMAEVVLVRFLVWDHDPIGRDFIGQRTVAFSSLMPGYRHVYLEGLTEASIFVHVSVHDVYGKGHQLRGIRSLFNRSSKSCVDTSSGGLRKRSISDHLLRRTASAPAKGRKKTKMNGTGGVEKRLQPRAPLTHRPISMPLDRLLQGQLSLCSQNKEQHDKGADTDTSYLVIGGGEERKEEDY
;
A
#
# COMPACT_ATOMS: atom_id res chain seq x y z
N LEU A 1 3.35 9.20 30.63
CA LEU A 1 4.28 8.13 31.10
C LEU A 1 5.66 8.17 30.43
N ALA A 2 5.76 8.26 29.09
CA ALA A 2 7.01 8.10 28.32
C ALA A 2 8.25 8.83 28.87
N ALA A 3 8.16 10.11 29.24
CA ALA A 3 9.31 10.87 29.78
C ALA A 3 9.96 10.23 31.03
N LEU A 4 9.18 9.56 31.89
CA LEU A 4 9.70 8.84 33.05
C LEU A 4 10.42 7.55 32.64
N LEU A 5 9.87 6.80 31.69
CA LEU A 5 10.49 5.56 31.20
C LEU A 5 11.76 5.84 30.38
N ILE A 6 11.76 6.87 29.55
CA ILE A 6 12.94 7.39 28.85
C ILE A 6 14.02 7.81 29.86
N ARG A 7 13.64 8.50 30.96
CA ARG A 7 14.55 8.81 32.06
C ARG A 7 15.12 7.53 32.71
N CYS A 8 14.28 6.54 33.03
CA CYS A 8 14.74 5.28 33.61
C CYS A 8 15.72 4.52 32.69
N MET A 9 15.35 4.30 31.44
CA MET A 9 16.20 3.61 30.46
C MET A 9 17.52 4.37 30.24
N SER A 10 17.48 5.69 30.08
CA SER A 10 18.68 6.52 29.90
C SER A 10 19.60 6.47 31.12
N VAL A 11 19.06 6.53 32.34
CA VAL A 11 19.86 6.38 33.58
C VAL A 11 20.48 4.98 33.63
N MET A 12 19.70 3.94 33.39
CA MET A 12 20.17 2.55 33.44
C MET A 12 21.21 2.23 32.35
N GLN A 13 21.11 2.79 31.14
CA GLN A 13 22.13 2.66 30.10
C GLN A 13 23.40 3.49 30.42
N SER A 14 23.26 4.69 31.00
CA SER A 14 24.42 5.50 31.45
C SER A 14 25.19 4.84 32.60
N GLY A 15 24.47 4.09 33.43
CA GLY A 15 24.97 3.25 34.50
C GLY A 15 24.96 3.89 35.89
N THR A 16 24.75 3.06 36.91
CA THR A 16 24.60 3.46 38.31
C THR A 16 25.56 2.67 39.19
N GLN A 17 26.16 3.31 40.20
CA GLN A 17 27.05 2.62 41.14
C GLN A 17 26.23 1.96 42.24
N MET A 18 26.42 0.66 42.44
CA MET A 18 25.70 -0.14 43.44
C MET A 18 26.64 -1.10 44.17
N VAL A 19 26.31 -1.41 45.42
CA VAL A 19 26.95 -2.48 46.17
C VAL A 19 26.28 -3.81 45.79
N LYS A 20 27.01 -4.71 45.13
CA LYS A 20 26.57 -6.12 44.96
C LYS A 20 26.87 -6.89 46.24
N LEU A 21 25.83 -7.38 46.91
CA LEU A 21 25.99 -8.25 48.08
C LEU A 21 26.23 -9.70 47.65
N LYS A 22 26.80 -10.49 48.56
CA LYS A 22 27.03 -11.93 48.44
C LYS A 22 27.25 -12.52 49.83
N ALA A 23 26.59 -13.65 50.10
CA ALA A 23 26.74 -14.39 51.35
C ALA A 23 28.21 -14.56 51.77
N GLY A 24 28.53 -14.15 53.01
CA GLY A 24 29.86 -14.30 53.61
C GLY A 24 30.94 -13.35 53.09
N SER A 25 30.62 -12.24 52.42
CA SER A 25 31.62 -11.30 51.90
C SER A 25 31.26 -9.83 52.11
N LYS A 26 32.27 -8.96 52.28
CA LYS A 26 32.05 -7.50 52.27
C LYS A 26 31.60 -7.07 50.88
N GLY A 27 30.50 -6.33 50.81
CA GLY A 27 29.80 -5.97 49.57
C GLY A 27 30.69 -5.27 48.53
N LEU A 28 30.44 -5.53 47.25
CA LEU A 28 31.31 -5.13 46.16
C LEU A 28 30.67 -3.99 45.33
N VAL A 29 31.18 -2.76 45.48
CA VAL A 29 30.78 -1.61 44.65
C VAL A 29 31.09 -1.87 43.18
N ARG A 30 30.10 -1.74 42.30
CA ARG A 30 30.19 -1.93 40.84
C ARG A 30 29.32 -0.91 40.12
N LEU A 31 29.74 -0.49 38.93
CA LEU A 31 28.86 0.21 38.01
C LEU A 31 28.01 -0.84 37.27
N PHE A 32 26.71 -0.84 37.51
CA PHE A 32 25.71 -1.61 36.74
C PHE A 32 25.17 -0.75 35.61
N TYR A 33 24.93 -1.35 34.45
CA TYR A 33 24.38 -0.67 33.28
C TYR A 33 23.62 -1.65 32.37
N LEU A 34 22.64 -1.16 31.62
CA LEU A 34 22.06 -1.87 30.49
C LEU A 34 22.99 -1.76 29.28
N ASP A 35 22.92 -2.73 28.37
CA ASP A 35 23.52 -2.62 27.04
C ASP A 35 22.67 -1.75 26.08
N GLU A 36 23.22 -1.50 24.90
CA GLU A 36 22.67 -0.59 23.88
C GLU A 36 21.27 -1.01 23.40
N HIS A 37 20.99 -2.33 23.38
CA HIS A 37 19.70 -2.90 23.01
C HIS A 37 18.77 -3.20 24.21
N CYS A 38 19.17 -2.84 25.45
CA CYS A 38 18.47 -3.20 26.69
C CYS A 38 18.20 -4.71 26.89
N SER A 39 19.00 -5.58 26.26
CA SER A 39 18.89 -7.05 26.34
C SER A 39 19.51 -7.63 27.61
N CYS A 40 20.46 -6.91 28.23
CA CYS A 40 21.32 -7.43 29.30
C CYS A 40 21.59 -6.38 30.38
N ILE A 41 21.41 -6.77 31.66
CA ILE A 41 22.08 -6.10 32.79
C ILE A 41 23.55 -6.51 32.77
N ARG A 42 24.49 -5.55 32.81
CA ARG A 42 25.94 -5.77 32.81
C ARG A 42 26.61 -4.99 33.95
N TRP A 43 27.81 -5.39 34.38
CA TRP A 43 28.53 -4.66 35.45
C TRP A 43 30.05 -4.67 35.33
N LYS A 44 30.69 -3.59 35.82
CA LYS A 44 32.16 -3.42 35.84
C LYS A 44 32.65 -2.80 37.17
N PRO A 45 33.89 -3.08 37.62
CA PRO A 45 34.86 -4.04 37.06
C PRO A 45 34.52 -5.52 37.36
N SER A 46 34.92 -6.43 36.47
CA SER A 46 34.84 -7.89 36.68
C SER A 46 36.13 -8.57 36.22
N ARG A 47 36.63 -9.55 36.98
CA ARG A 47 37.75 -10.43 36.57
C ARG A 47 37.32 -11.48 35.53
N LYS A 48 36.03 -11.56 35.18
CA LYS A 48 35.46 -12.41 34.13
C LYS A 48 34.40 -11.57 33.40
N SER A 49 34.79 -10.92 32.31
CA SER A 49 33.94 -9.95 31.57
C SER A 49 32.72 -10.62 30.93
N GLU A 50 32.89 -11.76 30.27
CA GLU A 50 31.80 -12.52 29.64
C GLU A 50 30.72 -12.98 30.63
N LYS A 51 31.12 -13.27 31.88
CA LYS A 51 30.23 -13.69 32.96
C LYS A 51 29.74 -12.53 33.85
N ALA A 52 29.87 -11.28 33.37
CA ALA A 52 29.34 -10.09 34.02
C ALA A 52 28.11 -9.56 33.27
N LYS A 53 27.18 -10.47 32.95
CA LYS A 53 25.87 -10.17 32.36
C LYS A 53 24.76 -11.07 32.91
N ILE A 54 23.53 -10.59 32.88
CA ILE A 54 22.26 -11.31 33.06
C ILE A 54 21.34 -10.85 31.92
N THR A 55 20.70 -11.73 31.16
CA THR A 55 19.75 -11.32 30.10
C THR A 55 18.40 -10.95 30.73
N ILE A 56 17.66 -10.01 30.13
CA ILE A 56 16.34 -9.60 30.62
C ILE A 56 15.36 -10.79 30.62
N ASP A 57 15.37 -11.60 29.56
CA ASP A 57 14.63 -12.86 29.40
C ASP A 57 15.01 -13.97 30.40
N SER A 58 16.08 -13.80 31.17
CA SER A 58 16.39 -14.68 32.31
C SER A 58 15.84 -14.17 33.65
N LEU A 59 15.27 -12.96 33.71
CA LEU A 59 14.71 -12.39 34.93
C LEU A 59 13.35 -13.02 35.26
N TYR A 60 13.10 -13.25 36.55
CA TYR A 60 11.86 -13.85 37.05
C TYR A 60 11.13 -12.98 38.08
N LYS A 61 11.86 -12.28 38.96
CA LYS A 61 11.25 -11.37 39.95
C LYS A 61 12.17 -10.22 40.32
N VAL A 62 11.62 -9.03 40.56
CA VAL A 62 12.34 -7.89 41.18
C VAL A 62 11.59 -7.42 42.43
N THR A 63 12.13 -7.78 43.60
CA THR A 63 11.61 -7.34 44.90
C THR A 63 12.32 -6.09 45.37
N GLU A 64 11.56 -5.25 46.05
CA GLU A 64 11.98 -4.00 46.66
C GLU A 64 12.22 -4.24 48.16
N GLY A 65 13.19 -3.55 48.74
CA GLY A 65 13.67 -3.85 50.10
C GLY A 65 14.67 -5.01 50.18
N GLY A 66 15.27 -5.16 51.35
CA GLY A 66 16.25 -6.19 51.69
C GLY A 66 15.62 -7.43 52.32
N GLN A 67 14.62 -8.03 51.65
CA GLN A 67 13.89 -9.18 52.20
C GLN A 67 14.60 -10.53 52.04
N SER A 68 15.64 -10.63 51.18
CA SER A 68 16.29 -11.90 50.88
C SER A 68 17.17 -12.43 52.04
N ASP A 69 17.43 -13.74 52.04
CA ASP A 69 18.42 -14.41 52.87
C ASP A 69 19.80 -13.74 52.90
N ILE A 70 20.23 -13.09 51.81
CA ILE A 70 21.54 -12.45 51.77
C ILE A 70 21.52 -11.15 52.59
N PHE A 71 20.45 -10.36 52.49
CA PHE A 71 20.26 -9.18 53.34
C PHE A 71 20.10 -9.56 54.82
N GLN A 72 19.29 -10.58 55.14
CA GLN A 72 19.09 -11.05 56.51
C GLN A 72 20.37 -11.58 57.18
N ARG A 73 21.31 -12.13 56.40
CA ARG A 73 22.60 -12.65 56.90
C ARG A 73 23.72 -11.61 56.94
N HIS A 74 23.46 -10.35 56.56
CA HIS A 74 24.42 -9.24 56.68
C HIS A 74 24.29 -8.56 58.06
N ALA A 75 25.19 -8.93 58.99
CA ALA A 75 25.08 -8.66 60.42
C ALA A 75 25.01 -7.17 60.86
N ASP A 76 25.35 -6.20 60.00
CA ASP A 76 25.45 -4.78 60.37
C ASP A 76 24.12 -4.01 60.24
N GLY A 77 23.05 -4.62 59.70
CA GLY A 77 21.65 -4.12 59.76
C GLY A 77 21.35 -2.71 59.22
N SER A 78 22.29 -2.05 58.55
CA SER A 78 22.35 -0.59 58.40
C SER A 78 22.02 -0.06 57.00
N PHE A 79 21.50 -0.91 56.12
CA PHE A 79 21.04 -0.48 54.79
C PHE A 79 19.59 0.03 54.87
N ASP A 80 19.35 1.24 54.35
CA ASP A 80 17.99 1.74 54.13
C ASP A 80 17.24 0.78 53.18
N GLN A 81 16.07 0.32 53.63
CA GLN A 81 15.19 -0.57 52.87
C GLN A 81 14.79 0.06 51.53
N ALA A 82 14.57 1.38 51.48
CA ALA A 82 14.21 2.08 50.25
C ALA A 82 15.38 2.21 49.24
N CYS A 83 16.62 1.93 49.66
CA CYS A 83 17.80 1.88 48.78
C CYS A 83 18.14 0.47 48.28
N CYS A 84 17.44 -0.57 48.76
CA CYS A 84 17.72 -1.99 48.53
C CYS A 84 16.75 -2.64 47.52
N PHE A 85 17.26 -3.56 46.71
CA PHE A 85 16.42 -4.46 45.89
C PHE A 85 17.11 -5.79 45.56
N THR A 86 16.30 -6.80 45.21
CA THR A 86 16.79 -8.11 44.75
C THR A 86 16.26 -8.43 43.37
N VAL A 87 17.16 -8.85 42.47
CA VAL A 87 16.84 -9.30 41.11
C VAL A 87 17.01 -10.82 41.05
N TYR A 88 15.92 -11.57 40.86
CA TYR A 88 15.94 -13.04 40.75
C TYR A 88 16.01 -13.46 39.29
N HIS A 89 16.92 -14.39 38.96
CA HIS A 89 17.18 -14.79 37.57
C HIS A 89 17.54 -16.28 37.37
N GLY A 90 17.42 -16.73 36.13
CA GLY A 90 17.84 -18.04 35.65
C GLY A 90 16.88 -19.21 35.96
N ASN A 91 17.37 -20.42 35.76
CA ASN A 91 16.61 -21.67 35.91
C ASN A 91 16.59 -22.22 37.34
N HIS A 92 17.35 -21.60 38.26
CA HIS A 92 17.52 -22.06 39.65
C HIS A 92 17.25 -20.95 40.68
N MET A 93 16.52 -19.90 40.30
CA MET A 93 16.19 -18.74 41.15
C MET A 93 17.43 -18.09 41.81
N GLU A 94 18.50 -17.86 41.03
CA GLU A 94 19.68 -17.16 41.52
C GLU A 94 19.33 -15.72 41.90
N SER A 95 19.81 -15.22 43.05
CA SER A 95 19.59 -13.84 43.48
C SER A 95 20.76 -12.92 43.13
N LEU A 96 20.41 -11.71 42.72
CA LEU A 96 21.30 -10.57 42.62
C LEU A 96 20.80 -9.46 43.54
N ASP A 97 21.40 -9.41 44.72
CA ASP A 97 21.11 -8.47 45.80
C ASP A 97 21.94 -7.19 45.66
N LEU A 98 21.25 -6.05 45.64
CA LEU A 98 21.80 -4.74 45.26
C LEU A 98 21.40 -3.64 46.24
N VAL A 99 22.38 -2.78 46.58
CA VAL A 99 22.15 -1.54 47.33
C VAL A 99 22.63 -0.35 46.50
N THR A 100 21.77 0.65 46.33
CA THR A 100 22.04 1.90 45.61
C THR A 100 22.53 3.00 46.55
N SER A 101 22.89 4.19 46.02
CA SER A 101 23.29 5.31 46.89
C SER A 101 22.11 6.05 47.52
N ASN A 102 20.90 5.92 46.94
CA ASN A 102 19.71 6.61 47.39
C ASN A 102 18.42 5.95 46.83
N ALA A 103 17.28 6.19 47.48
CA ALA A 103 16.01 5.60 47.11
C ALA A 103 15.46 6.02 45.73
N GLU A 104 15.92 7.12 45.12
CA GLU A 104 15.53 7.45 43.73
C GLU A 104 16.27 6.55 42.73
N GLU A 105 17.55 6.23 42.94
CA GLU A 105 18.27 5.24 42.13
C GLU A 105 17.65 3.85 42.24
N ALA A 106 17.33 3.39 43.46
CA ALA A 106 16.64 2.13 43.67
C ALA A 106 15.31 2.09 42.91
N ARG A 107 14.42 3.05 43.15
CA ARG A 107 13.12 3.12 42.45
C ARG A 107 13.28 3.26 40.94
N THR A 108 14.30 3.96 40.44
CA THR A 108 14.59 4.07 38.99
C THR A 108 14.92 2.69 38.40
N TRP A 109 15.81 1.94 39.03
CA TRP A 109 16.20 0.60 38.57
C TRP A 109 15.10 -0.45 38.77
N ILE A 110 14.39 -0.42 39.91
CA ILE A 110 13.23 -1.27 40.16
C ILE A 110 12.14 -1.00 39.12
N THR A 111 11.81 0.27 38.85
CA THR A 111 10.80 0.63 37.84
C THR A 111 11.23 0.22 36.44
N GLY A 112 12.48 0.48 36.05
CA GLY A 112 12.98 0.14 34.72
C GLY A 112 13.17 -1.36 34.50
N LEU A 113 13.63 -2.11 35.50
CA LEU A 113 13.69 -3.57 35.44
C LEU A 113 12.29 -4.19 35.44
N ARG A 114 11.36 -3.73 36.30
CA ARG A 114 9.95 -4.16 36.23
C ARG A 114 9.32 -3.84 34.87
N TYR A 115 9.64 -2.69 34.25
CA TYR A 115 9.17 -2.35 32.90
C TYR A 115 9.71 -3.29 31.80
N LEU A 116 11.00 -3.60 31.84
CA LEU A 116 11.65 -4.54 30.92
C LEU A 116 11.14 -5.98 31.13
N MET A 117 11.02 -6.41 32.38
CA MET A 117 10.43 -7.70 32.77
C MET A 117 8.95 -7.81 32.42
N ALA A 118 8.18 -6.73 32.50
CA ALA A 118 6.79 -6.70 32.04
C ALA A 118 6.67 -6.75 30.51
N GLY A 119 7.79 -6.78 29.76
CA GLY A 119 7.81 -7.29 28.39
C GLY A 119 7.75 -8.82 28.28
N ILE A 120 7.80 -9.54 29.41
CA ILE A 120 7.98 -11.00 29.47
C ILE A 120 7.09 -11.69 30.52
N SER A 121 6.83 -11.07 31.70
CA SER A 121 6.29 -11.78 32.88
C SER A 121 5.42 -10.97 33.88
N ASP A 122 4.61 -9.99 33.46
CA ASP A 122 3.68 -9.27 34.37
C ASP A 122 2.22 -9.26 33.87
N GLU A 123 1.80 -10.35 33.23
CA GLU A 123 0.39 -10.66 32.99
C GLU A 123 -0.33 -11.01 34.31
N ASP A 124 0.42 -11.54 35.28
CA ASP A 124 -0.07 -12.04 36.57
C ASP A 124 -0.75 -10.94 37.42
N SER A 125 -0.31 -9.67 37.29
CA SER A 125 -0.94 -8.52 37.95
C SER A 125 -2.25 -8.05 37.29
N LEU A 126 -2.49 -8.44 36.04
CA LEU A 126 -3.70 -8.14 35.26
C LEU A 126 -4.71 -9.30 35.38
N ALA A 127 -4.27 -10.53 35.13
CA ALA A 127 -5.07 -11.75 35.24
C ALA A 127 -5.63 -11.98 36.66
N LYS A 128 -4.99 -11.44 37.70
CA LYS A 128 -5.53 -11.44 39.08
C LYS A 128 -6.57 -10.35 39.36
N ARG A 129 -6.69 -9.30 38.53
CA ARG A 129 -7.79 -8.30 38.62
C ARG A 129 -8.99 -8.70 37.76
N GLN A 130 -8.75 -9.25 36.57
CA GLN A 130 -9.80 -9.75 35.67
C GLN A 130 -10.73 -10.76 36.34
N ARG A 131 -10.19 -11.63 37.21
CA ARG A 131 -10.86 -12.75 37.92
C ARG A 131 -11.96 -12.34 38.94
N THR A 132 -12.52 -11.14 38.85
CA THR A 132 -13.54 -10.64 39.79
C THR A 132 -14.76 -9.96 39.14
N HIS A 133 -14.97 -10.10 37.82
CA HIS A 133 -16.17 -9.57 37.14
C HIS A 133 -16.65 -10.44 35.97
N ASP A 134 -17.34 -11.55 36.27
CA ASP A 134 -17.86 -12.50 35.26
C ASP A 134 -19.40 -12.58 35.25
N GLN A 135 -20.06 -11.62 34.58
CA GLN A 135 -21.45 -11.79 34.12
C GLN A 135 -21.78 -10.84 32.93
N TYR A 136 -22.84 -11.17 32.19
CA TYR A 136 -23.49 -10.39 31.11
C TYR A 136 -22.80 -10.33 29.72
N PRO A 137 -23.58 -10.20 28.61
CA PRO A 137 -23.32 -11.04 27.44
C PRO A 137 -23.03 -10.32 26.11
N LEU A 138 -23.11 -8.99 26.00
CA LEU A 138 -23.14 -8.34 24.68
C LEU A 138 -21.80 -8.44 23.90
N ASN A 139 -20.67 -8.36 24.61
CA ASN A 139 -19.35 -8.67 24.05
C ASN A 139 -19.01 -10.17 24.09
N LYS A 140 -19.92 -11.04 24.59
CA LYS A 140 -19.70 -12.49 24.62
C LYS A 140 -19.63 -13.00 23.18
N GLU A 141 -20.63 -12.73 22.33
CA GLU A 141 -20.74 -13.39 21.02
C GLU A 141 -19.47 -13.28 20.15
N LEU A 142 -18.92 -12.10 19.85
CA LEU A 142 -17.77 -12.04 18.93
C LEU A 142 -16.47 -12.64 19.52
N HIS A 143 -16.17 -12.37 20.80
CA HIS A 143 -14.95 -12.88 21.42
C HIS A 143 -15.07 -14.37 21.80
N THR A 144 -16.25 -14.81 22.22
CA THR A 144 -16.57 -16.23 22.53
C THR A 144 -16.71 -17.03 21.26
N ASN A 145 -17.28 -16.53 20.16
CA ASN A 145 -17.32 -17.27 18.90
C ASN A 145 -15.91 -17.48 18.36
N ASN A 146 -15.05 -16.45 18.36
CA ASN A 146 -13.65 -16.61 17.96
C ASN A 146 -12.88 -17.53 18.93
N CYS A 147 -13.10 -17.43 20.24
CA CYS A 147 -12.46 -18.30 21.23
C CYS A 147 -12.96 -19.77 21.17
N CYS A 148 -14.25 -19.99 20.90
CA CYS A 148 -14.88 -21.31 20.77
C CYS A 148 -14.44 -21.97 19.46
N GLN A 149 -14.44 -21.25 18.34
CA GLN A 149 -13.82 -21.73 17.10
C GLN A 149 -12.33 -22.03 17.29
N THR A 150 -11.59 -21.18 18.00
CA THR A 150 -10.17 -21.44 18.31
C THR A 150 -9.99 -22.70 19.18
N PHE A 151 -10.91 -22.97 20.11
CA PHE A 151 -10.92 -24.16 20.96
C PHE A 151 -11.27 -25.43 20.15
N GLU A 152 -12.38 -25.41 19.41
CA GLU A 152 -12.82 -26.48 18.49
C GLU A 152 -11.76 -26.79 17.41
N GLU A 153 -11.01 -25.79 16.96
CA GLU A 153 -9.89 -25.99 16.05
C GLU A 153 -8.61 -26.49 16.73
N ALA A 154 -8.45 -26.30 18.03
CA ALA A 154 -7.30 -26.76 18.81
C ALA A 154 -7.49 -28.19 19.34
N ASP A 155 -8.72 -28.57 19.70
CA ASP A 155 -9.09 -29.93 20.06
C ASP A 155 -9.02 -30.82 18.80
N LYS A 156 -7.88 -31.48 18.62
CA LYS A 156 -7.64 -32.39 17.49
C LYS A 156 -8.18 -33.79 17.74
N ASN A 157 -8.57 -34.10 18.97
CA ASN A 157 -8.84 -35.46 19.40
C ASN A 157 -10.35 -35.70 19.63
N GLY A 158 -11.10 -34.65 19.96
CA GLY A 158 -12.54 -34.62 20.16
C GLY A 158 -13.01 -34.94 21.58
N ASP A 159 -12.13 -34.86 22.59
CA ASP A 159 -12.47 -35.13 24.00
C ASP A 159 -13.09 -33.93 24.73
N GLY A 160 -13.03 -32.73 24.16
CA GLY A 160 -13.57 -31.51 24.76
C GLY A 160 -12.64 -30.79 25.73
N PHE A 161 -11.35 -31.13 25.73
CA PHE A 161 -10.30 -30.49 26.53
C PHE A 161 -9.10 -30.09 25.66
N LEU A 162 -8.21 -29.25 26.18
CA LEU A 162 -6.93 -28.93 25.51
C LEU A 162 -5.75 -29.32 26.39
N ASN A 163 -4.91 -30.22 25.89
CA ASN A 163 -3.65 -30.55 26.53
C ASN A 163 -2.51 -29.60 26.09
N ILE A 164 -1.38 -29.64 26.82
CA ILE A 164 -0.25 -28.72 26.58
C ILE A 164 0.38 -28.85 25.18
N GLU A 165 0.25 -29.99 24.49
CA GLU A 165 0.77 -30.19 23.12
C GLU A 165 -0.18 -29.63 22.05
N GLU A 166 -1.49 -29.68 22.29
CA GLU A 166 -2.50 -28.99 21.48
C GLU A 166 -2.35 -27.47 21.63
N ILE A 167 -2.10 -26.96 22.84
CA ILE A 167 -1.78 -25.55 23.06
C ILE A 167 -0.51 -25.11 22.31
N TYR A 168 0.56 -25.94 22.23
CA TYR A 168 1.73 -25.59 21.39
C TYR A 168 1.40 -25.57 19.89
N GLN A 169 0.56 -26.48 19.40
CA GLN A 169 0.12 -26.49 18.00
C GLN A 169 -0.76 -25.26 17.70
N LEU A 170 -1.63 -24.90 18.64
CA LEU A 170 -2.49 -23.72 18.55
C LEU A 170 -1.66 -22.43 18.47
N LEU A 171 -0.67 -22.24 19.35
CA LEU A 171 0.20 -21.05 19.33
C LEU A 171 0.90 -20.88 17.97
N HIS A 172 1.38 -21.99 17.38
CA HIS A 172 1.98 -21.99 16.05
C HIS A 172 0.97 -21.68 14.92
N LYS A 173 -0.31 -22.07 15.07
CA LYS A 173 -1.39 -21.70 14.14
C LYS A 173 -1.78 -20.22 14.28
N LEU A 174 -1.90 -19.74 15.52
CA LEU A 174 -2.16 -18.33 15.86
C LEU A 174 -0.98 -17.40 15.57
N ASN A 175 0.12 -17.92 15.02
CA ASN A 175 1.27 -17.16 14.54
C ASN A 175 2.04 -16.46 15.68
N VAL A 176 2.29 -17.16 16.80
CA VAL A 176 3.08 -16.63 17.94
C VAL A 176 4.04 -17.66 18.53
N ASN A 177 5.32 -17.27 18.71
CA ASN A 177 6.30 -18.10 19.41
C ASN A 177 6.42 -17.64 20.88
N LEU A 178 5.72 -18.31 21.79
CA LEU A 178 5.88 -18.07 23.22
C LEU A 178 6.89 -19.06 23.84
N PRO A 179 7.88 -18.58 24.63
CA PRO A 179 8.83 -19.47 25.31
C PRO A 179 8.11 -20.53 26.13
N ARG A 180 8.46 -21.82 25.95
CA ARG A 180 7.80 -22.97 26.59
C ARG A 180 7.61 -22.87 28.11
N ARG A 181 8.46 -22.12 28.80
CA ARG A 181 8.31 -21.82 30.24
C ARG A 181 7.11 -20.90 30.52
N LYS A 182 6.90 -19.86 29.70
CA LYS A 182 5.76 -18.94 29.82
C LYS A 182 4.46 -19.66 29.45
N VAL A 183 4.44 -20.43 28.37
CA VAL A 183 3.25 -21.23 27.98
C VAL A 183 2.81 -22.15 29.11
N LYS A 184 3.75 -22.89 29.74
CA LYS A 184 3.44 -23.73 30.91
C LYS A 184 2.97 -22.94 32.13
N GLN A 185 3.51 -21.74 32.37
CA GLN A 185 3.04 -20.87 33.45
C GLN A 185 1.61 -20.38 33.19
N MET A 186 1.32 -19.85 32.00
CA MET A 186 -0.03 -19.40 31.63
C MET A 186 -1.05 -20.54 31.66
N PHE A 187 -0.64 -21.76 31.25
CA PHE A 187 -1.45 -22.96 31.39
C PHE A 187 -1.74 -23.24 32.88
N GLN A 188 -0.72 -23.29 33.74
CA GLN A 188 -0.84 -23.49 35.19
C GLN A 188 -1.52 -22.35 35.97
N GLU A 189 -1.78 -21.20 35.34
CA GLU A 189 -2.54 -20.08 35.93
C GLU A 189 -4.00 -20.06 35.48
N ALA A 190 -4.35 -20.89 34.48
CA ALA A 190 -5.69 -21.13 33.94
C ALA A 190 -6.28 -22.48 34.39
N ASP A 191 -5.46 -23.55 34.34
CA ASP A 191 -5.66 -24.87 34.97
C ASP A 191 -5.90 -24.65 36.48
N THR A 192 -7.17 -24.68 36.87
CA THR A 192 -7.68 -24.30 38.20
C THR A 192 -8.76 -25.23 38.74
N ASP A 193 -9.20 -26.22 37.95
CA ASP A 193 -10.07 -27.31 38.40
C ASP A 193 -9.31 -28.46 39.10
N ASP A 194 -10.00 -29.57 39.39
CA ASP A 194 -9.42 -30.76 40.04
C ASP A 194 -8.71 -31.73 39.05
N GLN A 195 -8.71 -31.46 37.74
CA GLN A 195 -8.24 -32.34 36.65
C GLN A 195 -6.97 -31.81 35.95
N GLN A 196 -5.98 -31.47 36.76
CA GLN A 196 -4.74 -30.82 36.31
C GLN A 196 -4.02 -31.52 35.15
N GLY A 197 -3.60 -30.72 34.16
CA GLY A 197 -2.90 -31.16 32.94
C GLY A 197 -3.68 -30.94 31.64
N THR A 198 -4.93 -30.50 31.73
CA THR A 198 -5.87 -30.18 30.64
C THR A 198 -6.58 -28.87 30.93
N LEU A 199 -6.99 -28.13 29.90
CA LEU A 199 -7.86 -26.95 30.04
C LEU A 199 -9.26 -27.26 29.51
N THR A 200 -10.29 -26.96 30.30
CA THR A 200 -11.67 -26.83 29.84
C THR A 200 -11.84 -25.62 28.92
N TYR A 201 -13.02 -25.45 28.28
CA TYR A 201 -13.31 -24.26 27.48
C TYR A 201 -13.24 -22.96 28.31
N GLU A 202 -13.80 -22.98 29.52
CA GLU A 202 -13.79 -21.87 30.47
C GLU A 202 -12.36 -21.45 30.83
N GLU A 203 -11.50 -22.40 31.18
CA GLU A 203 -10.09 -22.14 31.53
C GLU A 203 -9.27 -21.73 30.29
N PHE A 204 -9.52 -22.35 29.13
CA PHE A 204 -8.94 -21.91 27.87
C PHE A 204 -9.31 -20.45 27.56
N SER A 205 -10.53 -20.02 27.86
CA SER A 205 -10.91 -18.61 27.69
C SER A 205 -10.05 -17.67 28.56
N VAL A 206 -9.64 -18.10 29.77
CA VAL A 206 -8.71 -17.36 30.63
C VAL A 206 -7.29 -17.38 30.02
N PHE A 207 -6.81 -18.52 29.54
CA PHE A 207 -5.52 -18.64 28.84
C PHE A 207 -5.45 -17.73 27.60
N TYR A 208 -6.50 -17.75 26.77
CA TYR A 208 -6.62 -16.94 25.55
C TYR A 208 -6.74 -15.45 25.87
N LYS A 209 -7.49 -15.07 26.91
CA LYS A 209 -7.52 -13.69 27.44
C LYS A 209 -6.12 -13.22 27.86
N MET A 210 -5.37 -14.03 28.63
CA MET A 210 -4.01 -13.69 29.08
C MET A 210 -3.05 -13.46 27.90
N MET A 211 -3.06 -14.34 26.90
CA MET A 211 -2.28 -14.20 25.67
C MET A 211 -2.69 -12.96 24.84
N SER A 212 -3.95 -12.56 24.90
CA SER A 212 -4.53 -11.46 24.11
C SER A 212 -4.45 -10.08 24.79
N LEU A 213 -3.76 -9.96 25.95
CA LEU A 213 -3.68 -8.72 26.71
C LEU A 213 -2.98 -7.59 25.93
N ARG A 214 -3.76 -6.58 25.51
CA ARG A 214 -3.29 -5.34 24.85
C ARG A 214 -2.53 -4.43 25.83
N ARG A 215 -1.27 -4.77 26.11
CA ARG A 215 -0.37 -3.99 26.99
C ARG A 215 -0.22 -2.53 26.55
N ASP A 216 -0.23 -2.28 25.24
CA ASP A 216 -0.23 -0.95 24.62
C ASP A 216 -1.47 -0.12 25.02
N LEU A 217 -2.67 -0.71 24.92
CA LEU A 217 -3.90 -0.05 25.35
C LEU A 217 -4.00 0.10 26.88
N PHE A 218 -3.48 -0.85 27.65
CA PHE A 218 -3.42 -0.73 29.11
C PHE A 218 -2.49 0.41 29.56
N LEU A 219 -1.29 0.51 28.96
CA LEU A 219 -0.37 1.62 29.22
C LEU A 219 -0.92 2.97 28.73
N LEU A 220 -1.73 2.98 27.68
CA LEU A 220 -2.46 4.16 27.21
C LEU A 220 -3.54 4.58 28.22
N MET A 221 -4.40 3.67 28.64
CA MET A 221 -5.43 3.91 29.65
C MET A 221 -4.82 4.44 30.96
N MET A 222 -3.76 3.78 31.47
CA MET A 222 -3.01 4.21 32.65
C MET A 222 -2.37 5.61 32.53
N ALA A 223 -2.13 6.10 31.31
CA ALA A 223 -1.58 7.43 31.08
C ALA A 223 -2.64 8.54 31.20
N TYR A 224 -3.93 8.21 31.05
CA TYR A 224 -5.06 9.14 31.13
C TYR A 224 -5.93 8.97 32.38
N SER A 225 -5.77 7.89 33.13
CA SER A 225 -6.47 7.58 34.39
C SER A 225 -5.73 7.98 35.69
N ASP A 226 -4.72 8.84 35.60
CA ASP A 226 -3.70 9.05 36.67
C ASP A 226 -3.26 7.75 37.36
N ARG A 227 -2.94 6.72 36.55
CA ARG A 227 -2.52 5.37 36.98
C ARG A 227 -3.57 4.50 37.68
N LYS A 228 -4.86 4.88 37.68
CA LYS A 228 -5.95 3.95 38.02
C LYS A 228 -6.10 2.88 36.93
N ASP A 229 -6.76 1.78 37.28
CA ASP A 229 -7.13 0.68 36.39
C ASP A 229 -8.45 0.91 35.63
N HIS A 230 -9.00 2.12 35.71
CA HIS A 230 -10.23 2.55 35.05
C HIS A 230 -10.17 4.05 34.73
N LEU A 231 -10.85 4.48 33.66
CA LEU A 231 -11.10 5.87 33.32
C LEU A 231 -12.45 6.31 33.87
N THR A 232 -12.54 7.50 34.45
CA THR A 232 -13.81 8.19 34.73
C THR A 232 -14.35 8.91 33.47
N VAL A 233 -15.62 9.33 33.51
CA VAL A 233 -16.24 10.17 32.44
C VAL A 233 -15.33 11.33 32.03
N ASP A 234 -14.81 12.11 32.98
CA ASP A 234 -13.96 13.27 32.68
C ASP A 234 -12.62 12.88 32.06
N GLU A 235 -12.00 11.79 32.51
CA GLU A 235 -10.72 11.30 31.98
C GLU A 235 -10.86 10.74 30.56
N LEU A 236 -11.93 9.98 30.31
CA LEU A 236 -12.28 9.51 28.97
C LEU A 236 -12.62 10.69 28.05
N ALA A 237 -13.44 11.65 28.52
CA ALA A 237 -13.75 12.86 27.76
C ALA A 237 -12.48 13.68 27.43
N ASN A 238 -11.53 13.76 28.36
CA ASN A 238 -10.24 14.41 28.15
C ASN A 238 -9.35 13.64 27.15
N PHE A 239 -9.32 12.31 27.18
CA PHE A 239 -8.64 11.50 26.17
C PHE A 239 -9.23 11.72 24.76
N LEU A 240 -10.56 11.69 24.62
CA LEU A 240 -11.22 11.89 23.33
C LEU A 240 -11.01 13.29 22.76
N ARG A 241 -11.08 14.34 23.59
CA ARG A 241 -10.82 15.73 23.18
C ARG A 241 -9.35 16.00 22.89
N ASN A 242 -8.45 15.57 23.77
CA ASN A 242 -7.05 15.98 23.73
C ASN A 242 -6.18 15.09 22.84
N GLU A 243 -6.40 13.77 22.82
CA GLU A 243 -5.58 12.83 22.03
C GLU A 243 -6.26 12.48 20.71
N GLN A 244 -7.51 12.03 20.75
CA GLN A 244 -8.28 11.67 19.55
C GLN A 244 -8.77 12.89 18.75
N LYS A 245 -8.55 14.11 19.25
CA LYS A 245 -8.94 15.42 18.68
C LYS A 245 -10.43 15.52 18.30
N MET A 246 -11.29 14.80 19.00
CA MET A 246 -12.73 14.82 18.75
C MET A 246 -13.32 16.14 19.26
N THR A 247 -14.00 16.88 18.38
CA THR A 247 -14.50 18.24 18.67
C THR A 247 -15.78 18.24 19.50
N ASN A 248 -16.66 17.26 19.29
CA ASN A 248 -18.04 17.26 19.81
C ASN A 248 -18.23 16.26 20.96
N VAL A 249 -17.30 16.21 21.92
CA VAL A 249 -17.33 15.27 23.05
C VAL A 249 -18.13 15.88 24.21
N THR A 250 -19.42 15.57 24.28
CA THR A 250 -20.30 15.95 25.40
C THR A 250 -20.27 14.89 26.52
N PRO A 251 -20.69 15.21 27.77
CA PRO A 251 -20.79 14.23 28.84
C PRO A 251 -21.73 13.06 28.52
N GLU A 252 -22.82 13.34 27.80
CA GLU A 252 -23.84 12.36 27.38
C GLU A 252 -23.24 11.34 26.39
N TYR A 253 -22.52 11.82 25.38
CA TYR A 253 -21.81 10.96 24.42
C TYR A 253 -20.78 10.05 25.12
N VAL A 254 -20.10 10.56 26.16
CA VAL A 254 -19.14 9.75 26.92
C VAL A 254 -19.85 8.73 27.81
N ALA A 255 -21.01 9.05 28.37
CA ALA A 255 -21.86 8.09 29.07
C ALA A 255 -22.40 6.99 28.13
N GLU A 256 -22.83 7.33 26.92
CA GLU A 256 -23.22 6.37 25.87
C GLU A 256 -22.05 5.44 25.49
N VAL A 257 -20.84 5.98 25.36
CA VAL A 257 -19.63 5.19 25.10
C VAL A 257 -19.32 4.24 26.26
N ILE A 258 -19.50 4.66 27.52
CA ILE A 258 -19.31 3.78 28.68
C ILE A 258 -20.38 2.67 28.68
N ASP A 259 -21.67 3.01 28.59
CA ASP A 259 -22.77 2.04 28.61
C ASP A 259 -22.67 1.00 27.47
N LYS A 260 -22.26 1.45 26.28
CA LYS A 260 -22.13 0.59 25.10
C LYS A 260 -20.94 -0.36 25.15
N PHE A 261 -19.77 0.09 25.62
CA PHE A 261 -18.52 -0.66 25.48
C PHE A 261 -18.04 -1.33 26.78
N GLU A 262 -18.35 -0.77 27.95
CA GLU A 262 -18.02 -1.39 29.23
C GLU A 262 -18.78 -2.72 29.44
N VAL A 263 -18.11 -3.70 30.05
CA VAL A 263 -18.70 -5.03 30.30
C VAL A 263 -19.32 -5.12 31.69
N SER A 264 -18.66 -4.53 32.70
CA SER A 264 -19.11 -4.59 34.09
C SER A 264 -20.26 -3.63 34.38
N ASP A 265 -21.44 -4.16 34.76
CA ASP A 265 -22.59 -3.33 35.15
C ASP A 265 -22.31 -2.45 36.39
N GLU A 266 -21.40 -2.87 37.28
CA GLU A 266 -20.95 -2.05 38.40
C GLU A 266 -20.12 -0.84 37.93
N ASN A 267 -19.27 -1.03 36.91
CA ASN A 267 -18.52 0.07 36.29
C ASN A 267 -19.45 1.03 35.55
N LYS A 268 -20.46 0.51 34.82
CA LYS A 268 -21.51 1.33 34.17
C LYS A 268 -22.27 2.19 35.18
N GLN A 269 -22.78 1.59 36.25
CA GLN A 269 -23.50 2.30 37.33
C GLN A 269 -22.62 3.37 38.01
N ARG A 270 -21.29 3.19 38.01
CA ARG A 270 -20.31 4.12 38.56
C ARG A 270 -19.80 5.17 37.54
N GLY A 271 -20.20 5.10 36.27
CA GLY A 271 -19.72 6.00 35.22
C GLY A 271 -18.22 5.87 34.94
N ILE A 272 -17.69 4.64 34.96
CA ILE A 272 -16.27 4.36 34.69
C ILE A 272 -16.09 3.28 33.63
N MET A 273 -14.97 3.33 32.92
CA MET A 273 -14.57 2.35 31.89
C MET A 273 -13.29 1.63 32.32
N GLY A 274 -13.34 0.31 32.38
CA GLY A 274 -12.19 -0.56 32.63
C GLY A 274 -11.41 -0.90 31.36
N ILE A 275 -10.37 -1.73 31.49
CA ILE A 275 -9.50 -2.10 30.36
C ILE A 275 -10.24 -2.87 29.26
N GLU A 276 -11.24 -3.68 29.58
CA GLU A 276 -12.03 -4.40 28.57
C GLU A 276 -12.91 -3.43 27.77
N GLY A 277 -13.62 -2.52 28.44
CA GLY A 277 -14.41 -1.48 27.79
C GLY A 277 -13.56 -0.54 26.93
N PHE A 278 -12.40 -0.11 27.44
CA PHE A 278 -11.46 0.70 26.68
C PHE A 278 -10.88 -0.05 25.47
N THR A 279 -10.57 -1.33 25.61
CA THR A 279 -10.10 -2.17 24.49
C THR A 279 -11.17 -2.38 23.43
N SER A 280 -12.43 -2.57 23.84
CA SER A 280 -13.57 -2.70 22.93
C SER A 280 -13.86 -1.38 22.19
N PHE A 281 -13.89 -0.25 22.91
CA PHE A 281 -14.02 1.08 22.31
C PHE A 281 -12.89 1.38 21.30
N MET A 282 -11.64 1.09 21.64
CA MET A 282 -10.48 1.33 20.78
C MET A 282 -10.43 0.41 19.54
N ARG A 283 -11.16 -0.72 19.53
CA ARG A 283 -11.41 -1.58 18.35
C ARG A 283 -12.72 -1.24 17.61
N SER A 284 -13.48 -0.24 18.06
CA SER A 284 -14.71 0.17 17.39
C SER A 284 -14.43 1.00 16.12
N PRO A 285 -15.36 1.10 15.17
CA PRO A 285 -15.21 1.97 13.98
C PRO A 285 -14.92 3.44 14.31
N THR A 286 -15.29 3.92 15.50
CA THR A 286 -14.93 5.24 16.04
C THR A 286 -13.41 5.49 16.09
N CYS A 287 -12.63 4.42 16.17
CA CYS A 287 -11.18 4.40 16.30
C CYS A 287 -10.45 3.81 15.06
N ASP A 288 -11.16 3.57 13.94
CA ASP A 288 -10.51 3.39 12.64
C ASP A 288 -9.73 4.66 12.27
N ILE A 289 -8.63 4.49 11.52
CA ILE A 289 -7.83 5.59 10.96
C ILE A 289 -8.59 6.39 9.90
N PHE A 290 -9.59 5.79 9.24
CA PHE A 290 -10.42 6.44 8.23
C PHE A 290 -11.48 7.34 8.89
N ASN A 291 -11.59 8.58 8.44
CA ASN A 291 -12.61 9.53 8.90
C ASN A 291 -14.03 9.01 8.57
N PRO A 292 -14.87 8.67 9.56
CA PRO A 292 -16.19 8.11 9.29
C PRO A 292 -17.12 9.09 8.54
N LEU A 293 -16.89 10.40 8.65
CA LEU A 293 -17.63 11.42 7.89
C LEU A 293 -17.38 11.30 6.37
N HIS A 294 -16.31 10.62 5.96
CA HIS A 294 -16.00 10.40 4.54
C HIS A 294 -16.70 9.16 3.95
N HIS A 295 -17.50 8.44 4.75
CA HIS A 295 -18.50 7.49 4.22
C HIS A 295 -19.72 8.20 3.63
N GLU A 296 -19.88 9.51 3.86
CA GLU A 296 -20.92 10.34 3.25
C GLU A 296 -20.31 11.42 2.34
N VAL A 297 -21.16 12.09 1.56
CA VAL A 297 -20.75 13.18 0.66
C VAL A 297 -20.43 14.41 1.50
N ASN A 298 -19.15 14.80 1.49
CA ASN A 298 -18.60 15.85 2.36
C ASN A 298 -17.92 17.00 1.59
N GLN A 299 -17.81 16.87 0.26
CA GLN A 299 -17.19 17.86 -0.61
C GLN A 299 -18.25 18.70 -1.35
N ASP A 300 -17.86 19.90 -1.78
CA ASP A 300 -18.65 20.71 -2.71
C ASP A 300 -18.88 19.93 -4.02
N MET A 301 -20.15 19.79 -4.41
CA MET A 301 -20.61 19.08 -5.62
C MET A 301 -21.18 20.03 -6.69
N GLU A 302 -21.10 21.35 -6.47
CA GLU A 302 -21.60 22.39 -7.37
C GLU A 302 -20.53 22.95 -8.33
N GLN A 303 -19.25 22.63 -8.15
CA GLN A 303 -18.21 23.00 -9.12
C GLN A 303 -18.43 22.35 -10.50
N PRO A 304 -17.89 22.91 -11.60
CA PRO A 304 -17.89 22.28 -12.93
C PRO A 304 -17.23 20.88 -12.95
N LEU A 305 -17.72 19.97 -13.80
CA LEU A 305 -17.18 18.60 -13.94
C LEU A 305 -15.65 18.53 -14.13
N CYS A 306 -15.02 19.51 -14.81
CA CYS A 306 -13.57 19.54 -14.99
C CYS A 306 -12.77 19.73 -13.69
N ASN A 307 -13.42 20.14 -12.58
CA ASN A 307 -12.81 20.30 -11.26
C ASN A 307 -12.78 19.01 -10.42
N TYR A 308 -13.27 17.87 -10.91
CA TYR A 308 -13.25 16.60 -10.16
C TYR A 308 -12.32 15.57 -10.80
N PHE A 309 -11.70 14.73 -9.97
CA PHE A 309 -11.30 13.39 -10.38
C PHE A 309 -12.57 12.52 -10.49
N ILE A 310 -12.64 11.65 -11.51
CA ILE A 310 -13.84 10.85 -11.81
C ILE A 310 -13.46 9.37 -11.94
N ALA A 311 -14.06 8.51 -11.12
CA ALA A 311 -13.80 7.07 -11.09
C ALA A 311 -14.16 6.45 -12.44
N SER A 312 -13.16 5.88 -13.12
CA SER A 312 -13.25 5.55 -14.55
C SER A 312 -12.74 4.14 -14.84
N SER A 313 -13.52 3.39 -15.62
CA SER A 313 -13.20 2.05 -16.11
C SER A 313 -12.78 2.09 -17.59
N HIS A 314 -11.88 1.18 -17.93
CA HIS A 314 -11.49 0.83 -19.30
C HIS A 314 -12.00 -0.57 -19.65
N ASN A 315 -12.46 -0.78 -20.88
CA ASN A 315 -13.01 -2.03 -21.42
C ASN A 315 -13.93 -2.76 -20.41
N THR A 316 -14.90 -2.02 -19.85
CA THR A 316 -15.68 -2.37 -18.65
C THR A 316 -16.36 -3.74 -18.71
N TYR A 317 -16.64 -4.26 -19.90
CA TYR A 317 -17.25 -5.56 -20.13
C TYR A 317 -16.33 -6.77 -19.84
N LEU A 318 -15.00 -6.62 -19.83
CA LEU A 318 -14.05 -7.75 -19.71
C LEU A 318 -13.88 -8.28 -18.29
N THR A 319 -13.94 -9.61 -18.12
CA THR A 319 -13.68 -10.30 -16.85
C THR A 319 -12.22 -10.74 -16.65
N GLY A 320 -11.30 -10.36 -17.53
CA GLY A 320 -9.90 -10.81 -17.46
C GLY A 320 -8.99 -10.12 -18.48
N ASP A 321 -8.11 -10.91 -19.12
CA ASP A 321 -7.16 -10.45 -20.14
C ASP A 321 -7.81 -9.90 -21.41
N GLN A 322 -7.09 -9.06 -22.14
CA GLN A 322 -7.60 -8.32 -23.30
C GLN A 322 -7.82 -9.17 -24.56
N LEU A 323 -7.34 -10.42 -24.63
CA LEU A 323 -7.34 -11.21 -25.88
C LEU A 323 -8.27 -12.42 -25.87
N LEU A 324 -8.43 -13.09 -24.72
CA LEU A 324 -9.08 -14.40 -24.59
C LEU A 324 -10.22 -14.44 -23.57
N SER A 325 -10.33 -13.42 -22.70
CA SER A 325 -11.28 -13.45 -21.58
C SER A 325 -12.74 -13.26 -22.00
N HIS A 326 -13.65 -13.45 -21.04
CA HIS A 326 -15.07 -13.31 -21.28
C HIS A 326 -15.51 -11.85 -21.14
N SER A 327 -16.34 -11.39 -22.06
CA SER A 327 -17.19 -10.22 -21.87
C SER A 327 -18.44 -10.62 -21.09
N LYS A 328 -18.83 -9.88 -20.06
CA LYS A 328 -20.07 -10.08 -19.29
C LYS A 328 -20.79 -8.77 -19.00
N THR A 329 -22.11 -8.82 -19.06
CA THR A 329 -23.00 -7.70 -18.70
C THR A 329 -22.89 -7.34 -17.21
N ASP A 330 -22.71 -8.33 -16.34
CA ASP A 330 -22.63 -8.15 -14.88
C ASP A 330 -21.46 -7.25 -14.44
N MET A 331 -20.40 -7.14 -15.25
CA MET A 331 -19.27 -6.27 -14.95
C MET A 331 -19.69 -4.80 -14.84
N TYR A 332 -20.63 -4.35 -15.68
CA TYR A 332 -21.16 -2.98 -15.56
C TYR A 332 -21.90 -2.77 -14.25
N ALA A 333 -22.68 -3.76 -13.79
CA ALA A 333 -23.38 -3.69 -12.51
C ALA A 333 -22.37 -3.58 -11.35
N TRP A 334 -21.37 -4.48 -11.31
CA TRP A 334 -20.35 -4.50 -10.28
C TRP A 334 -19.47 -3.23 -10.27
N VAL A 335 -19.05 -2.75 -11.43
CA VAL A 335 -18.23 -1.53 -11.57
C VAL A 335 -19.02 -0.29 -11.14
N LEU A 336 -20.29 -0.14 -11.56
CA LEU A 336 -21.16 0.98 -11.15
C LEU A 336 -21.50 0.94 -9.66
N GLN A 337 -21.71 -0.24 -9.06
CA GLN A 337 -21.91 -0.43 -7.63
C GLN A 337 -20.64 -0.16 -6.82
N SER A 338 -19.46 -0.41 -7.39
CA SER A 338 -18.15 -0.07 -6.82
C SER A 338 -17.80 1.43 -6.94
N GLY A 339 -18.81 2.30 -7.04
CA GLY A 339 -18.66 3.75 -7.12
C GLY A 339 -18.16 4.30 -8.46
N CYS A 340 -17.87 3.47 -9.46
CA CYS A 340 -17.38 3.95 -10.76
C CYS A 340 -18.45 4.82 -11.47
N ARG A 341 -18.02 5.89 -12.15
CA ARG A 341 -18.89 6.89 -12.80
C ARG A 341 -18.57 7.12 -14.28
N CYS A 342 -17.47 6.60 -14.82
CA CYS A 342 -17.25 6.51 -16.27
C CYS A 342 -17.03 5.05 -16.68
N VAL A 343 -17.86 4.53 -17.59
CA VAL A 343 -17.81 3.15 -18.09
C VAL A 343 -17.72 3.12 -19.63
N GLU A 344 -17.17 2.05 -20.18
CA GLU A 344 -16.79 1.93 -21.59
C GLU A 344 -17.52 0.80 -22.32
N VAL A 345 -17.98 1.08 -23.54
CA VAL A 345 -18.77 0.16 -24.37
C VAL A 345 -18.28 0.17 -25.82
N ASP A 346 -17.47 -0.82 -26.18
CA ASP A 346 -16.98 -1.08 -27.53
C ASP A 346 -18.09 -1.65 -28.42
N CYS A 347 -18.73 -0.81 -29.22
CA CYS A 347 -19.85 -1.17 -30.09
C CYS A 347 -19.37 -1.66 -31.46
N TRP A 348 -19.77 -2.87 -31.85
CA TRP A 348 -19.45 -3.51 -33.13
C TRP A 348 -20.70 -4.06 -33.81
N ASP A 349 -20.70 -4.10 -35.15
CA ASP A 349 -21.78 -4.72 -35.91
C ASP A 349 -21.95 -6.22 -35.54
N GLY A 350 -23.16 -6.60 -35.17
CA GLY A 350 -23.54 -7.99 -34.89
C GLY A 350 -24.45 -8.61 -35.95
N PRO A 351 -24.84 -9.90 -35.75
CA PRO A 351 -25.76 -10.60 -36.62
C PRO A 351 -27.15 -9.97 -36.60
N ASP A 352 -27.95 -10.23 -37.63
CA ASP A 352 -29.37 -9.83 -37.74
C ASP A 352 -29.65 -8.34 -37.53
N GLY A 353 -28.61 -7.49 -37.69
CA GLY A 353 -28.69 -6.06 -37.43
C GLY A 353 -28.73 -5.69 -35.95
N GLU A 354 -28.30 -6.56 -35.03
CA GLU A 354 -28.19 -6.26 -33.59
C GLU A 354 -26.76 -5.80 -33.21
N PRO A 355 -26.58 -4.62 -32.59
CA PRO A 355 -25.28 -4.17 -32.11
C PRO A 355 -24.76 -5.04 -30.96
N MET A 356 -23.47 -5.35 -30.98
CA MET A 356 -22.79 -6.22 -30.03
C MET A 356 -21.62 -5.49 -29.35
N VAL A 357 -21.26 -5.94 -28.15
CA VAL A 357 -20.10 -5.44 -27.39
C VAL A 357 -19.03 -6.52 -27.33
N GLN A 358 -17.80 -6.17 -27.70
CA GLN A 358 -16.63 -7.06 -27.81
C GLN A 358 -15.34 -6.21 -27.86
N HIS A 359 -14.18 -6.77 -27.52
CA HIS A 359 -12.90 -6.14 -27.85
C HIS A 359 -12.48 -6.46 -29.28
N GLY A 360 -12.22 -5.44 -30.11
CA GLY A 360 -11.99 -5.55 -31.54
C GLY A 360 -10.87 -6.52 -31.97
N TYR A 361 -11.13 -7.33 -33.00
CA TYR A 361 -10.17 -8.28 -33.59
C TYR A 361 -9.54 -9.30 -32.62
N THR A 362 -10.14 -9.55 -31.46
CA THR A 362 -9.68 -10.52 -30.44
C THR A 362 -10.45 -11.84 -30.48
N LEU A 363 -10.21 -12.72 -29.48
CA LEU A 363 -10.99 -13.94 -29.23
C LEU A 363 -11.88 -13.80 -27.98
N THR A 364 -12.08 -12.58 -27.47
CA THR A 364 -13.00 -12.31 -26.34
C THR A 364 -14.45 -12.66 -26.72
N SER A 365 -15.26 -13.06 -25.74
CA SER A 365 -16.68 -13.34 -26.01
C SER A 365 -17.46 -12.06 -26.30
N LYS A 366 -18.61 -12.17 -26.98
CA LYS A 366 -19.47 -11.03 -27.33
C LYS A 366 -20.73 -11.01 -26.47
N ILE A 367 -21.23 -9.82 -26.13
CA ILE A 367 -22.52 -9.65 -25.43
C ILE A 367 -23.43 -8.66 -26.19
N PRO A 368 -24.77 -8.83 -26.21
CA PRO A 368 -25.66 -7.89 -26.87
C PRO A 368 -25.62 -6.50 -26.23
N PHE A 369 -25.50 -5.44 -27.05
CA PHE A 369 -25.48 -4.05 -26.59
C PHE A 369 -26.74 -3.69 -25.80
N LYS A 370 -27.91 -4.17 -26.25
CA LYS A 370 -29.19 -3.96 -25.56
C LYS A 370 -29.14 -4.36 -24.09
N PHE A 371 -28.64 -5.56 -23.77
CA PHE A 371 -28.54 -6.03 -22.39
C PHE A 371 -27.53 -5.23 -21.55
N VAL A 372 -26.47 -4.70 -22.15
CA VAL A 372 -25.54 -3.78 -21.49
C VAL A 372 -26.25 -2.49 -21.08
N ILE A 373 -27.01 -1.87 -21.99
CA ILE A 373 -27.76 -0.64 -21.69
C ILE A 373 -28.87 -0.89 -20.66
N GLU A 374 -29.61 -1.99 -20.75
CA GLU A 374 -30.61 -2.40 -19.73
C GLU A 374 -29.98 -2.58 -18.35
N THR A 375 -28.78 -3.16 -18.28
CA THR A 375 -28.03 -3.36 -17.04
C THR A 375 -27.53 -2.03 -16.46
N ILE A 376 -26.95 -1.15 -17.29
CA ILE A 376 -26.53 0.19 -16.85
C ILE A 376 -27.73 0.98 -16.33
N ASN A 377 -28.88 0.95 -17.03
CA ASN A 377 -30.10 1.63 -16.62
C ASN A 377 -30.59 1.18 -15.25
N LYS A 378 -30.51 -0.14 -14.97
CA LYS A 378 -30.89 -0.74 -13.69
C LYS A 378 -29.94 -0.37 -12.54
N TYR A 379 -28.62 -0.34 -12.78
CA TYR A 379 -27.63 -0.28 -11.69
C TYR A 379 -26.94 1.08 -11.51
N ALA A 380 -27.02 2.01 -12.48
CA ALA A 380 -26.31 3.29 -12.44
C ALA A 380 -26.59 4.12 -11.17
N PHE A 381 -27.86 4.17 -10.73
CA PHE A 381 -28.33 5.12 -9.70
C PHE A 381 -28.98 4.48 -8.47
N ILE A 382 -28.69 3.21 -8.15
CA ILE A 382 -29.29 2.55 -6.96
C ILE A 382 -28.78 3.20 -5.66
N ASN A 383 -27.46 3.25 -5.48
CA ASN A 383 -26.81 3.77 -4.26
C ASN A 383 -26.07 5.11 -4.47
N ASN A 384 -26.15 5.69 -5.67
CA ASN A 384 -25.35 6.86 -6.05
C ASN A 384 -26.05 7.66 -7.14
N GLN A 385 -26.57 8.84 -6.80
CA GLN A 385 -27.31 9.69 -7.75
C GLN A 385 -26.43 10.50 -8.71
N TYR A 386 -25.11 10.54 -8.53
CA TYR A 386 -24.23 11.38 -9.34
C TYR A 386 -24.01 10.81 -10.76
N PRO A 387 -23.87 11.68 -11.78
CA PRO A 387 -23.98 11.31 -13.19
C PRO A 387 -23.01 10.22 -13.64
N VAL A 388 -23.44 9.42 -14.61
CA VAL A 388 -22.63 8.38 -15.25
C VAL A 388 -22.25 8.81 -16.67
N ILE A 389 -20.96 8.76 -17.00
CA ILE A 389 -20.44 8.97 -18.35
C ILE A 389 -20.33 7.61 -19.05
N LEU A 390 -20.95 7.49 -20.22
CA LEU A 390 -20.87 6.31 -21.08
C LEU A 390 -19.93 6.59 -22.25
N SER A 391 -18.70 6.09 -22.19
CA SER A 391 -17.72 6.16 -23.28
C SER A 391 -18.04 5.11 -24.33
N ILE A 392 -18.65 5.54 -25.44
CA ILE A 392 -18.95 4.68 -26.58
C ILE A 392 -17.78 4.74 -27.56
N GLU A 393 -17.05 3.63 -27.70
CA GLU A 393 -16.22 3.42 -28.89
C GLU A 393 -17.09 2.75 -29.97
N ASN A 394 -17.11 3.29 -31.18
CA ASN A 394 -18.12 2.96 -32.19
C ASN A 394 -17.48 2.46 -33.49
N HIS A 395 -17.64 1.16 -33.75
CA HIS A 395 -17.23 0.46 -34.97
C HIS A 395 -18.43 -0.06 -35.78
N CYS A 396 -19.65 0.43 -35.51
CA CYS A 396 -20.88 -0.01 -36.16
C CYS A 396 -21.15 0.71 -37.50
N SER A 397 -21.80 0.00 -38.41
CA SER A 397 -22.50 0.53 -39.58
C SER A 397 -23.56 1.56 -39.20
N ILE A 398 -23.88 2.51 -40.11
CA ILE A 398 -24.87 3.57 -39.86
C ILE A 398 -26.25 3.02 -39.46
N GLN A 399 -26.64 1.86 -39.98
CA GLN A 399 -27.89 1.19 -39.60
C GLN A 399 -27.87 0.75 -38.13
N GLN A 400 -26.79 0.09 -37.68
CA GLN A 400 -26.67 -0.31 -36.28
C GLN A 400 -26.37 0.88 -35.35
N GLN A 401 -25.72 1.96 -35.83
CA GLN A 401 -25.59 3.23 -35.07
C GLN A 401 -26.95 3.89 -34.80
N LYS A 402 -27.88 3.90 -35.77
CA LYS A 402 -29.25 4.38 -35.53
C LYS A 402 -29.96 3.51 -34.49
N LYS A 403 -29.74 2.19 -34.50
CA LYS A 403 -30.30 1.25 -33.52
C LYS A 403 -29.67 1.38 -32.12
N ILE A 404 -28.38 1.68 -32.02
CA ILE A 404 -27.70 2.09 -30.77
C ILE A 404 -28.38 3.32 -30.20
N ALA A 405 -28.57 4.37 -31.01
CA ALA A 405 -29.23 5.59 -30.58
C ALA A 405 -30.70 5.38 -30.19
N GLN A 406 -31.42 4.50 -30.88
CA GLN A 406 -32.76 4.06 -30.52
C GLN A 406 -32.77 3.38 -29.13
N TYR A 407 -31.95 2.35 -28.91
CA TYR A 407 -31.88 1.65 -27.64
C TYR A 407 -31.46 2.56 -26.48
N LEU A 408 -30.51 3.48 -26.70
CA LEU A 408 -30.15 4.48 -25.69
C LEU A 408 -31.38 5.32 -25.29
N ARG A 409 -32.10 5.90 -26.26
CA ARG A 409 -33.31 6.71 -26.02
C ARG A 409 -34.43 5.92 -25.32
N GLU A 410 -34.74 4.73 -25.83
CA GLU A 410 -35.83 3.88 -25.33
C GLU A 410 -35.59 3.35 -23.91
N ILE A 411 -34.34 2.97 -23.58
CA ILE A 411 -34.03 2.30 -22.31
C ILE A 411 -33.72 3.32 -21.22
N PHE A 412 -32.89 4.33 -21.50
CA PHE A 412 -32.52 5.33 -20.48
C PHE A 412 -33.60 6.40 -20.29
N GLY A 413 -34.31 6.79 -21.36
CA GLY A 413 -35.40 7.77 -21.33
C GLY A 413 -34.99 9.12 -20.72
N ASP A 414 -35.67 9.48 -19.64
CA ASP A 414 -35.47 10.70 -18.84
C ASP A 414 -34.03 10.92 -18.35
N LYS A 415 -33.24 9.85 -18.23
CA LYS A 415 -31.84 9.91 -17.79
C LYS A 415 -30.89 10.46 -18.85
N LEU A 416 -31.28 10.45 -20.13
CA LEU A 416 -30.51 11.08 -21.22
C LEU A 416 -30.86 12.56 -21.42
N ASP A 417 -32.02 13.01 -20.95
CA ASP A 417 -32.44 14.40 -21.17
C ASP A 417 -31.65 15.36 -20.27
N VAL A 418 -30.89 16.25 -20.89
CA VAL A 418 -30.11 17.30 -20.22
C VAL A 418 -30.48 18.70 -20.71
N GLY A 419 -31.62 18.85 -21.40
CA GLY A 419 -32.06 20.10 -22.03
C GLY A 419 -32.16 21.27 -21.05
N ASP A 420 -32.73 21.04 -19.86
CA ASP A 420 -32.83 22.05 -18.79
C ASP A 420 -31.46 22.60 -18.36
N VAL A 421 -30.45 21.73 -18.32
CA VAL A 421 -29.08 22.08 -17.91
C VAL A 421 -28.38 22.91 -19.00
N MET A 422 -28.68 22.67 -20.28
CA MET A 422 -28.14 23.47 -21.40
C MET A 422 -28.63 24.93 -21.40
N SER A 423 -29.65 25.28 -20.62
CA SER A 423 -30.14 26.66 -20.52
C SER A 423 -29.21 27.61 -19.74
N ARG A 424 -28.23 27.07 -19.00
CA ARG A 424 -27.28 27.84 -18.17
C ARG A 424 -25.91 27.94 -18.84
N ASP A 425 -25.33 29.14 -18.81
CA ASP A 425 -24.05 29.58 -19.40
C ASP A 425 -23.18 28.53 -20.12
N SER A 426 -23.17 28.58 -21.46
CA SER A 426 -22.37 27.70 -22.36
C SER A 426 -20.84 27.84 -22.25
N LYS A 427 -20.31 28.48 -21.21
CA LYS A 427 -18.87 28.77 -21.00
C LYS A 427 -18.18 27.83 -20.02
N THR A 428 -18.92 27.02 -19.28
CA THR A 428 -18.39 26.07 -18.29
C THR A 428 -19.13 24.74 -18.38
N LEU A 429 -18.48 23.65 -18.00
CA LEU A 429 -19.17 22.38 -17.81
C LEU A 429 -20.17 22.49 -16.64
N PRO A 430 -21.32 21.79 -16.71
CA PRO A 430 -22.23 21.65 -15.58
C PRO A 430 -21.57 20.93 -14.39
N SER A 431 -22.22 20.98 -13.23
CA SER A 431 -21.75 20.34 -12.00
C SER A 431 -22.31 18.93 -11.82
N PRO A 432 -21.61 18.04 -11.07
CA PRO A 432 -22.16 16.72 -10.72
C PRO A 432 -23.51 16.81 -10.00
N HIS A 433 -23.74 17.83 -9.15
CA HIS A 433 -25.03 18.04 -8.50
C HIS A 433 -26.14 18.40 -9.50
N SER A 434 -25.87 19.28 -10.46
CA SER A 434 -26.83 19.69 -11.50
C SER A 434 -27.22 18.58 -12.50
N LEU A 435 -26.52 17.44 -12.45
CA LEU A 435 -26.66 16.30 -13.35
C LEU A 435 -27.05 15.01 -12.61
N GLN A 436 -27.61 15.11 -11.41
CA GLN A 436 -28.07 13.93 -10.67
C GLN A 436 -29.12 13.13 -11.47
N GLY A 437 -28.98 11.81 -11.47
CA GLY A 437 -29.78 10.87 -12.25
C GLY A 437 -29.48 10.84 -13.76
N LYS A 438 -28.51 11.61 -14.27
CA LYS A 438 -28.26 11.74 -15.71
C LYS A 438 -27.10 10.88 -16.23
N ILE A 439 -27.27 10.36 -17.45
CA ILE A 439 -26.28 9.59 -18.18
C ILE A 439 -25.77 10.45 -19.35
N LEU A 440 -24.47 10.74 -19.37
CA LEU A 440 -23.83 11.52 -20.42
C LEU A 440 -23.21 10.59 -21.47
N ILE A 441 -23.56 10.74 -22.74
CA ILE A 441 -22.90 9.99 -23.82
C ILE A 441 -21.59 10.68 -24.21
N LYS A 442 -20.47 10.04 -23.89
CA LYS A 442 -19.17 10.37 -24.49
C LYS A 442 -19.06 9.64 -25.82
N GLY A 443 -19.03 10.42 -26.91
CA GLY A 443 -18.89 9.93 -28.28
C GLY A 443 -18.49 11.07 -29.22
N LYS A 444 -18.36 10.80 -30.51
CA LYS A 444 -18.05 11.81 -31.53
C LYS A 444 -19.32 12.57 -31.92
N ARG A 445 -19.20 13.85 -32.29
CA ARG A 445 -20.30 14.70 -32.78
C ARG A 445 -20.07 15.16 -34.22
N LEU A 446 -21.14 15.22 -35.03
CA LEU A 446 -21.12 15.77 -36.38
C LEU A 446 -20.85 17.29 -36.35
N PRO A 447 -19.98 17.83 -37.23
CA PRO A 447 -19.70 19.26 -37.31
C PRO A 447 -20.93 20.14 -37.52
N ALA A 448 -20.96 21.28 -36.84
CA ALA A 448 -22.09 22.22 -36.84
C ALA A 448 -22.38 22.91 -38.19
N TYR A 449 -21.50 22.77 -39.19
CA TYR A 449 -21.71 23.29 -40.55
C TYR A 449 -22.52 22.33 -41.46
N LEU A 450 -22.77 21.09 -41.04
CA LEU A 450 -23.60 20.15 -41.79
C LEU A 450 -25.08 20.54 -41.64
N SER A 451 -25.84 20.57 -42.74
CA SER A 451 -27.29 20.89 -42.71
C SER A 451 -28.02 20.04 -41.67
N ALA A 452 -29.07 20.60 -41.07
CA ALA A 452 -29.94 19.90 -40.13
C ALA A 452 -30.53 18.62 -40.75
N ASP A 453 -30.82 18.65 -42.05
CA ASP A 453 -31.43 17.55 -42.81
C ASP A 453 -30.46 16.39 -43.12
N ALA A 454 -29.15 16.55 -42.87
CA ALA A 454 -28.17 15.51 -43.19
C ALA A 454 -28.14 14.44 -42.09
N GLU A 455 -28.67 13.25 -42.41
CA GLU A 455 -28.78 12.10 -41.49
C GLU A 455 -27.45 11.44 -41.12
N GLU A 456 -26.38 11.67 -41.89
CA GLU A 456 -25.03 11.16 -41.63
C GLU A 456 -23.96 12.16 -42.08
N GLY A 457 -22.73 11.96 -41.62
CA GLY A 457 -21.57 12.70 -42.09
C GLY A 457 -20.26 12.02 -41.67
N GLU A 458 -19.13 12.51 -42.18
CA GLU A 458 -17.80 12.04 -41.78
C GLU A 458 -17.29 12.76 -40.53
N VAL A 459 -16.69 12.00 -39.62
CA VAL A 459 -15.92 12.48 -38.46
C VAL A 459 -14.54 11.81 -38.44
N SER A 460 -13.59 12.39 -37.70
CA SER A 460 -12.25 11.81 -37.61
C SER A 460 -12.27 10.47 -36.85
N ASP A 461 -11.36 9.59 -37.23
CA ASP A 461 -11.16 8.29 -36.61
C ASP A 461 -9.95 8.25 -35.65
N ASP A 462 -9.24 9.38 -35.47
CA ASP A 462 -8.06 9.53 -34.59
C ASP A 462 -8.32 9.30 -33.08
N ASP A 463 -9.58 9.12 -32.65
CA ASP A 463 -9.99 8.97 -31.23
C ASP A 463 -10.29 7.54 -30.78
N SER A 464 -10.32 6.56 -31.69
CA SER A 464 -10.45 5.15 -31.29
C SER A 464 -9.14 4.66 -30.65
N ALA A 465 -9.19 3.64 -29.79
CA ALA A 465 -8.00 3.06 -29.15
C ALA A 465 -6.98 2.43 -30.13
N ASP A 466 -7.30 2.45 -31.43
CA ASP A 466 -6.55 1.99 -32.60
C ASP A 466 -5.25 2.79 -32.92
N GLU A 467 -4.63 3.43 -31.91
CA GLU A 467 -3.24 3.93 -31.97
C GLU A 467 -2.19 2.80 -32.07
N ILE A 468 -2.63 1.54 -32.11
CA ILE A 468 -1.83 0.44 -32.68
C ILE A 468 -1.52 0.77 -34.16
N GLU A 469 -0.25 1.10 -34.42
CA GLU A 469 0.29 1.47 -35.73
C GLU A 469 -0.17 0.58 -36.90
N ASP A 470 -0.15 1.10 -38.13
CA ASP A 470 -0.75 0.44 -39.33
C ASP A 470 -0.25 -1.01 -39.60
N ASP A 471 0.87 -1.43 -39.01
CA ASP A 471 1.38 -2.81 -38.99
C ASP A 471 0.44 -3.82 -38.30
N PHE A 472 -0.47 -3.36 -37.45
CA PHE A 472 -1.35 -4.21 -36.65
C PHE A 472 -2.72 -4.52 -37.29
N LYS A 473 -3.10 -3.86 -38.39
CA LYS A 473 -4.38 -4.10 -39.09
C LYS A 473 -4.24 -5.21 -40.13
N LEU A 474 -5.05 -6.25 -40.00
CA LEU A 474 -4.97 -7.46 -40.82
C LEU A 474 -5.43 -7.17 -42.26
N LYS A 475 -4.49 -7.09 -43.21
CA LYS A 475 -4.80 -6.85 -44.62
C LYS A 475 -5.58 -8.03 -45.18
N SER A 476 -6.81 -7.79 -45.65
CA SER A 476 -7.64 -8.81 -46.27
C SER A 476 -6.98 -9.32 -47.55
N SER A 477 -6.74 -10.63 -47.61
CA SER A 477 -6.24 -11.34 -48.78
C SER A 477 -7.00 -12.66 -48.89
N ASN A 478 -7.46 -13.00 -50.09
CA ASN A 478 -8.30 -14.18 -50.29
C ASN A 478 -7.52 -15.49 -50.08
N GLY A 479 -8.14 -16.45 -49.39
CA GLY A 479 -7.64 -17.82 -49.21
C GLY A 479 -7.02 -18.13 -47.84
N ASN A 480 -7.53 -19.18 -47.18
CA ASN A 480 -6.95 -19.79 -45.96
C ASN A 480 -6.81 -18.89 -44.71
N GLY A 481 -7.82 -18.03 -44.45
CA GLY A 481 -7.79 -17.07 -43.33
C GLY A 481 -7.51 -17.65 -41.92
N HIS A 482 -8.02 -18.84 -41.58
CA HIS A 482 -7.98 -19.30 -40.18
C HIS A 482 -6.56 -19.62 -39.67
N HIS A 483 -5.67 -20.20 -40.48
CA HIS A 483 -4.29 -20.47 -40.06
C HIS A 483 -3.36 -19.25 -40.23
N GLN A 484 -3.65 -18.35 -41.18
CA GLN A 484 -2.90 -17.10 -41.30
C GLN A 484 -3.12 -16.21 -40.08
N VAL A 485 -4.38 -15.96 -39.70
CA VAL A 485 -4.75 -15.20 -38.49
C VAL A 485 -4.08 -15.79 -37.24
N GLU A 486 -4.13 -17.12 -37.08
CA GLU A 486 -3.50 -17.81 -35.95
C GLU A 486 -1.97 -17.60 -35.91
N SER A 487 -1.29 -17.70 -37.05
CA SER A 487 0.16 -17.45 -37.14
C SER A 487 0.53 -15.99 -36.88
N HIS A 488 -0.35 -15.06 -37.27
CA HIS A 488 -0.18 -13.62 -37.09
C HIS A 488 -0.38 -13.24 -35.61
N ILE A 489 -1.39 -13.80 -34.94
CA ILE A 489 -1.61 -13.67 -33.48
C ILE A 489 -0.38 -14.18 -32.70
N ARG A 490 0.19 -15.33 -33.07
CA ARG A 490 1.41 -15.85 -32.41
C ARG A 490 2.61 -14.89 -32.56
N LYS A 491 2.90 -14.43 -33.79
CA LYS A 491 3.99 -13.47 -34.04
C LYS A 491 3.77 -12.11 -33.35
N LYS A 492 2.53 -11.62 -33.35
CA LYS A 492 2.11 -10.40 -32.65
C LYS A 492 2.35 -10.56 -31.14
N LEU A 493 1.89 -11.66 -30.53
CA LEU A 493 2.15 -11.98 -29.12
C LEU A 493 3.65 -12.03 -28.79
N ASP A 494 4.48 -12.66 -29.62
CA ASP A 494 5.95 -12.70 -29.42
C ASP A 494 6.64 -11.32 -29.53
N SER A 495 6.04 -10.33 -30.21
CA SER A 495 6.54 -8.94 -30.24
C SER A 495 6.03 -8.15 -29.03
N LEU A 496 4.73 -8.25 -28.73
CA LEU A 496 4.14 -7.61 -27.55
C LEU A 496 4.80 -8.09 -26.25
N LEU A 497 5.23 -9.36 -26.16
CA LEU A 497 6.03 -9.93 -25.06
C LEU A 497 7.49 -9.43 -24.98
N LYS A 498 7.98 -8.71 -26.00
CA LYS A 498 9.27 -7.98 -25.96
C LYS A 498 9.06 -6.51 -25.60
N GLU A 499 7.98 -5.90 -26.08
CA GLU A 499 7.65 -4.48 -25.89
C GLU A 499 6.99 -4.21 -24.53
N SER A 500 6.34 -5.20 -23.89
CA SER A 500 5.89 -5.13 -22.47
C SER A 500 7.02 -5.02 -21.43
N ARG A 501 8.26 -4.80 -21.90
CA ARG A 501 9.40 -4.31 -21.11
C ARG A 501 9.36 -2.79 -20.87
N ILE A 502 8.40 -2.08 -21.46
CA ILE A 502 7.96 -0.75 -21.01
C ILE A 502 7.21 -0.95 -19.68
N GLY A 503 7.97 -1.29 -18.64
CA GLY A 503 7.47 -1.48 -17.28
C GLY A 503 7.70 -0.23 -16.44
N ASP A 504 6.68 0.15 -15.68
CA ASP A 504 6.83 1.07 -14.56
C ASP A 504 7.91 0.52 -13.60
N LYS A 505 8.98 1.29 -13.34
CA LYS A 505 10.17 0.81 -12.59
C LYS A 505 9.91 0.53 -11.09
N GLU A 506 8.69 0.72 -10.62
CA GLU A 506 8.32 0.65 -9.20
C GLU A 506 8.11 -0.80 -8.73
N ASP A 507 7.39 -1.63 -9.51
CA ASP A 507 7.00 -3.00 -9.09
C ASP A 507 8.04 -4.05 -9.48
N THR A 508 9.16 -4.07 -8.74
CA THR A 508 10.23 -5.08 -8.88
C THR A 508 9.72 -6.51 -8.61
N ASP A 509 8.74 -6.63 -7.69
CA ASP A 509 8.24 -7.88 -7.13
C ASP A 509 7.21 -8.59 -8.06
N SER A 510 7.02 -8.09 -9.28
CA SER A 510 6.11 -8.70 -10.28
C SER A 510 6.67 -9.99 -10.90
N PHE A 511 6.59 -11.07 -10.12
CA PHE A 511 6.81 -12.45 -10.56
C PHE A 511 5.54 -13.00 -11.26
N SER A 512 4.36 -12.65 -10.74
CA SER A 512 3.06 -13.17 -11.15
C SER A 512 2.70 -12.84 -12.61
N ILE A 513 2.99 -11.63 -13.10
CA ILE A 513 2.77 -11.29 -14.53
C ILE A 513 3.62 -12.17 -15.45
N ARG A 514 4.89 -12.45 -15.08
CA ARG A 514 5.76 -13.37 -15.83
C ARG A 514 5.28 -14.83 -15.78
N ALA A 515 4.57 -15.24 -14.73
CA ALA A 515 3.89 -16.54 -14.67
C ALA A 515 2.62 -16.56 -15.53
N LEU A 516 1.78 -15.52 -15.45
CA LEU A 516 0.51 -15.40 -16.17
C LEU A 516 0.74 -15.33 -17.70
N LEU A 517 1.67 -14.50 -18.17
CA LEU A 517 2.03 -14.42 -19.59
C LEU A 517 2.56 -15.77 -20.13
N ARG A 518 3.29 -16.55 -19.32
CA ARG A 518 3.67 -17.93 -19.67
C ARG A 518 2.47 -18.87 -19.70
N ALA A 519 1.55 -18.75 -18.75
CA ALA A 519 0.35 -19.58 -18.67
C ALA A 519 -0.59 -19.32 -19.87
N THR A 520 -0.84 -18.06 -20.23
CA THR A 520 -1.62 -17.67 -21.42
C THR A 520 -0.98 -18.18 -22.70
N HIS A 521 0.34 -18.03 -22.87
CA HIS A 521 1.07 -18.59 -24.00
C HIS A 521 0.99 -20.13 -24.07
N GLN A 522 1.10 -20.84 -22.93
CA GLN A 522 0.93 -22.30 -22.88
C GLN A 522 -0.53 -22.74 -23.15
N GLY A 523 -1.51 -22.00 -22.64
CA GLY A 523 -2.95 -22.24 -22.87
C GLY A 523 -3.31 -22.12 -24.34
N LEU A 524 -2.81 -21.07 -25.01
CA LEU A 524 -2.86 -20.93 -26.47
C LEU A 524 -2.26 -22.16 -27.17
N GLN A 525 -1.03 -22.56 -26.84
CA GLN A 525 -0.42 -23.75 -27.45
C GLN A 525 -1.24 -25.04 -27.22
N LYS A 526 -1.92 -25.18 -26.08
CA LYS A 526 -2.74 -26.35 -25.72
C LYS A 526 -4.06 -26.39 -26.50
N ASN A 527 -4.78 -25.28 -26.55
CA ASN A 527 -6.04 -25.15 -27.29
C ASN A 527 -5.84 -25.32 -28.81
N LEU A 528 -4.75 -24.76 -29.35
CA LEU A 528 -4.41 -24.87 -30.77
C LEU A 528 -3.97 -26.30 -31.15
N ARG A 529 -3.40 -27.08 -30.22
CA ARG A 529 -3.14 -28.52 -30.44
C ARG A 529 -4.42 -29.37 -30.46
N GLN A 530 -5.43 -29.04 -29.65
CA GLN A 530 -6.68 -29.83 -29.62
C GLN A 530 -7.53 -29.70 -30.90
N ARG A 531 -7.53 -28.53 -31.56
CA ARG A 531 -8.32 -28.31 -32.80
C ARG A 531 -7.82 -29.11 -34.01
N HIS A 532 -6.59 -29.63 -34.01
CA HIS A 532 -6.06 -30.48 -35.08
C HIS A 532 -6.49 -31.96 -35.01
N SER A 533 -7.35 -32.35 -34.05
CA SER A 533 -7.58 -33.76 -33.73
C SER A 533 -9.03 -34.24 -33.82
N LYS A 534 -9.89 -33.68 -34.69
CA LYS A 534 -11.22 -34.24 -35.03
C LYS A 534 -11.89 -33.66 -36.28
N SER A 535 -11.62 -34.25 -37.46
CA SER A 535 -12.62 -34.50 -38.53
C SER A 535 -12.00 -35.18 -39.76
N ARG A 536 -12.34 -36.45 -40.01
CA ARG A 536 -12.27 -37.08 -41.34
C ARG A 536 -13.68 -37.49 -41.75
N LEU A 537 -14.25 -36.81 -42.74
CA LEU A 537 -15.39 -37.25 -43.53
C LEU A 537 -15.16 -36.81 -44.98
N SER A 538 -15.69 -37.55 -45.96
CA SER A 538 -15.30 -37.41 -47.37
C SER A 538 -16.47 -37.55 -48.34
N CYS A 539 -16.81 -36.45 -49.03
CA CYS A 539 -17.61 -36.36 -50.25
C CYS A 539 -17.63 -34.87 -50.68
N GLN A 540 -17.86 -34.49 -51.93
CA GLN A 540 -17.62 -35.15 -53.23
C GLN A 540 -17.40 -34.03 -54.27
N SER A 541 -16.82 -34.36 -55.44
CA SER A 541 -16.51 -33.39 -56.50
C SER A 541 -17.74 -32.96 -57.30
N VAL A 542 -17.85 -31.66 -57.62
CA VAL A 542 -18.54 -31.18 -58.83
C VAL A 542 -17.78 -29.97 -59.36
N ASP A 543 -17.47 -30.00 -60.65
CA ASP A 543 -16.62 -29.01 -61.31
C ASP A 543 -17.40 -27.77 -61.77
N LYS A 544 -16.72 -26.61 -61.75
CA LYS A 544 -16.97 -25.53 -62.72
C LYS A 544 -15.66 -24.83 -63.06
N GLU A 545 -15.40 -24.75 -64.36
CA GLU A 545 -14.36 -23.94 -64.99
C GLU A 545 -14.83 -22.49 -65.11
N ASP A 546 -13.91 -21.53 -64.95
CA ASP A 546 -13.89 -20.28 -65.73
C ASP A 546 -12.45 -19.72 -65.73
N ASP A 547 -12.12 -18.92 -66.74
CA ASP A 547 -10.74 -18.67 -67.17
C ASP A 547 -9.93 -17.69 -66.32
N GLY A 548 -8.62 -17.93 -66.26
CA GLY A 548 -7.65 -16.98 -65.73
C GLY A 548 -7.02 -16.12 -66.82
N GLN A 549 -6.71 -14.86 -66.52
CA GLN A 549 -5.80 -14.07 -67.36
C GLN A 549 -4.90 -13.15 -66.54
N GLU A 550 -3.65 -13.59 -66.32
CA GLU A 550 -2.58 -12.72 -65.85
C GLU A 550 -2.21 -11.68 -66.92
N ARG A 551 -2.03 -10.42 -66.50
CA ARG A 551 -1.17 -9.46 -67.21
C ARG A 551 -0.36 -8.61 -66.25
N SER A 552 0.74 -9.18 -65.77
CA SER A 552 1.83 -8.43 -65.18
C SER A 552 2.53 -7.59 -66.26
N ARG A 553 2.85 -6.32 -65.93
CA ARG A 553 3.79 -5.49 -66.71
C ARG A 553 4.53 -4.54 -65.77
N GLY A 554 5.78 -4.25 -66.12
CA GLY A 554 6.81 -3.77 -65.20
C GLY A 554 6.86 -2.26 -64.94
N GLU A 555 7.90 -1.89 -64.20
CA GLU A 555 8.16 -0.60 -63.58
C GLU A 555 8.58 0.51 -64.57
N ALA A 556 8.32 1.78 -64.22
CA ALA A 556 9.35 2.82 -64.07
C ALA A 556 8.72 4.20 -63.76
N GLY A 557 9.48 5.06 -63.06
CA GLY A 557 9.14 6.48 -62.85
C GLY A 557 8.74 6.82 -61.42
N GLY A 558 9.63 7.48 -60.67
CA GLY A 558 9.39 7.85 -59.28
C GLY A 558 9.31 9.36 -59.06
N GLN A 559 8.65 9.77 -57.97
CA GLN A 559 8.81 11.08 -57.36
C GLN A 559 8.63 10.99 -55.83
N PHE A 560 9.56 11.58 -55.09
CA PHE A 560 9.45 11.68 -53.63
C PHE A 560 8.38 12.71 -53.27
N ASN A 561 7.26 12.25 -52.69
CA ASN A 561 6.28 13.13 -52.04
C ASN A 561 6.20 12.79 -50.56
N ARG A 562 6.58 13.73 -49.68
CA ARG A 562 6.36 13.63 -48.23
C ARG A 562 4.88 13.89 -47.92
N GLY A 563 4.02 12.95 -48.30
CA GLY A 563 2.61 12.99 -47.93
C GLY A 563 2.45 12.73 -46.44
N GLY A 564 1.87 13.68 -45.69
CA GLY A 564 1.37 13.41 -44.35
C GLY A 564 0.29 12.32 -44.41
N ARG A 565 0.26 11.42 -43.40
CA ARG A 565 -0.85 10.46 -43.24
C ARG A 565 -2.16 11.25 -43.25
N LYS A 566 -3.06 10.97 -44.21
CA LYS A 566 -4.45 11.43 -44.09
C LYS A 566 -5.02 10.80 -42.82
N ARG A 567 -5.56 11.63 -41.92
CA ARG A 567 -6.38 11.16 -40.80
C ARG A 567 -7.46 10.24 -41.34
N LYS A 568 -7.67 9.10 -40.69
CA LYS A 568 -8.77 8.19 -41.02
C LYS A 568 -10.08 8.91 -40.67
N THR A 569 -11.14 8.63 -41.42
CA THR A 569 -12.49 9.14 -41.16
C THR A 569 -13.48 7.97 -41.09
N MET A 570 -14.50 8.13 -40.24
CA MET A 570 -15.60 7.19 -40.11
C MET A 570 -16.92 7.91 -40.40
N LYS A 571 -17.93 7.18 -40.87
CA LYS A 571 -19.30 7.70 -40.95
C LYS A 571 -19.98 7.65 -39.58
N LEU A 572 -20.62 8.75 -39.21
CA LEU A 572 -21.39 8.91 -37.97
C LEU A 572 -22.84 9.27 -38.31
N SER A 573 -23.81 8.61 -37.66
CA SER A 573 -25.23 8.94 -37.79
C SER A 573 -25.58 10.18 -36.97
N ARG A 574 -26.49 11.01 -37.49
CA ARG A 574 -27.08 12.15 -36.78
C ARG A 574 -27.75 11.71 -35.49
N ASP A 575 -28.41 10.55 -35.51
CA ASP A 575 -29.09 9.99 -34.36
C ASP A 575 -28.19 9.76 -33.14
N LEU A 576 -27.00 9.19 -33.36
CA LEU A 576 -26.01 8.96 -32.31
C LEU A 576 -25.28 10.25 -31.95
N SER A 577 -24.93 11.07 -32.95
CA SER A 577 -24.31 12.39 -32.76
C SER A 577 -25.15 13.33 -31.89
N ASN A 578 -26.48 13.26 -31.97
CA ASN A 578 -27.37 14.18 -31.24
C ASN A 578 -27.49 13.84 -29.74
N LEU A 579 -27.00 12.66 -29.30
CA LEU A 579 -26.93 12.30 -27.88
C LEU A 579 -25.67 12.84 -27.18
N VAL A 580 -24.71 13.37 -27.95
CA VAL A 580 -23.42 13.87 -27.44
C VAL A 580 -23.53 15.37 -27.13
N VAL A 581 -23.69 15.69 -25.84
CA VAL A 581 -23.91 17.08 -25.37
C VAL A 581 -22.68 17.69 -24.73
N PHE A 582 -22.31 17.26 -23.51
CA PHE A 582 -21.22 17.84 -22.71
C PHE A 582 -19.89 17.07 -22.81
N THR A 583 -19.84 16.02 -23.63
CA THR A 583 -18.77 15.01 -23.65
C THR A 583 -18.37 14.62 -25.07
N ASN A 584 -18.14 15.61 -25.93
CA ASN A 584 -17.74 15.42 -27.32
C ASN A 584 -16.30 14.90 -27.42
N SER A 585 -16.09 13.71 -27.98
CA SER A 585 -14.75 13.16 -28.23
C SER A 585 -14.16 13.82 -29.47
N VAL A 586 -12.97 14.42 -29.33
CA VAL A 586 -12.30 15.19 -30.39
C VAL A 586 -10.86 14.75 -30.58
N ALA A 587 -10.51 14.49 -31.84
CA ALA A 587 -9.18 14.07 -32.29
C ALA A 587 -8.06 14.87 -31.62
N SER A 588 -7.32 14.21 -30.74
CA SER A 588 -6.25 14.82 -29.95
C SER A 588 -5.24 15.55 -30.84
N GLN A 589 -5.19 16.88 -30.72
CA GLN A 589 -4.33 17.76 -31.52
C GLN A 589 -2.99 18.02 -30.81
N GLU A 590 -1.99 18.54 -31.54
CA GLU A 590 -0.70 18.94 -30.94
C GLU A 590 -0.81 20.21 -30.06
N CYS A 591 -1.93 20.92 -30.14
CA CYS A 591 -2.27 22.14 -29.40
C CYS A 591 -3.33 21.82 -28.32
N LEU A 592 -3.00 22.07 -27.04
CA LEU A 592 -3.92 21.89 -25.90
C LEU A 592 -4.74 23.17 -25.58
N ASN A 593 -4.73 24.16 -26.47
CA ASN A 593 -5.37 25.47 -26.26
C ASN A 593 -6.62 25.70 -27.13
N GLU A 594 -6.96 24.75 -28.01
CA GLU A 594 -8.08 24.85 -28.95
C GLU A 594 -9.15 23.80 -28.62
N GLY A 595 -10.30 24.27 -28.13
CA GLY A 595 -11.44 23.42 -27.77
C GLY A 595 -12.51 24.18 -27.00
N THR A 596 -13.71 23.63 -26.94
CA THR A 596 -14.81 24.08 -26.08
C THR A 596 -14.80 23.29 -24.75
N PRO A 597 -15.43 23.79 -23.67
CA PRO A 597 -15.50 23.07 -22.39
C PRO A 597 -16.10 21.66 -22.48
N GLY A 598 -16.99 21.43 -23.46
CA GLY A 598 -17.62 20.13 -23.71
C GLY A 598 -16.79 19.15 -24.53
N ASP A 599 -15.60 19.54 -25.00
CA ASP A 599 -14.70 18.67 -25.76
C ASP A 599 -13.77 17.87 -24.82
N VAL A 600 -13.71 16.56 -25.05
CA VAL A 600 -13.00 15.55 -24.27
C VAL A 600 -11.88 14.97 -25.12
N LEU A 601 -10.63 15.18 -24.70
CA LEU A 601 -9.47 14.56 -25.37
C LEU A 601 -9.16 13.21 -24.73
N SER A 602 -9.08 12.16 -25.55
CA SER A 602 -8.66 10.82 -25.11
C SER A 602 -7.18 10.59 -25.45
N PHE A 603 -6.44 9.93 -24.57
CA PHE A 603 -4.99 9.69 -24.71
C PHE A 603 -4.62 8.28 -24.26
N SER A 604 -3.86 7.57 -25.09
CA SER A 604 -3.14 6.37 -24.68
C SER A 604 -2.13 6.70 -23.57
N GLU A 605 -1.85 5.76 -22.65
CA GLU A 605 -0.92 6.02 -21.53
C GLU A 605 0.44 6.55 -22.00
N THR A 606 0.98 6.06 -23.11
CA THR A 606 2.27 6.51 -23.67
C THR A 606 2.22 7.97 -24.14
N ARG A 607 1.12 8.37 -24.78
CA ARG A 607 0.89 9.74 -25.25
C ARG A 607 0.64 10.70 -24.09
N ALA A 608 -0.18 10.29 -23.12
CA ALA A 608 -0.40 11.02 -21.89
C ALA A 608 0.91 11.20 -21.09
N GLN A 609 1.73 10.15 -20.98
CA GLN A 609 3.01 10.19 -20.28
C GLN A 609 4.01 11.15 -20.94
N SER A 610 4.02 11.21 -22.28
CA SER A 610 4.81 12.21 -23.01
C SER A 610 4.35 13.64 -22.72
N LEU A 611 3.04 13.89 -22.64
CA LEU A 611 2.49 15.21 -22.28
C LEU A 611 2.82 15.62 -20.83
N VAL A 612 2.70 14.70 -19.88
CA VAL A 612 3.07 14.97 -18.47
C VAL A 612 4.57 15.31 -18.38
N ASN A 613 5.46 14.50 -18.98
CA ASN A 613 6.91 14.69 -18.88
C ASN A 613 7.44 15.96 -19.56
N HIS A 614 6.79 16.43 -20.64
CA HIS A 614 7.32 17.55 -21.45
C HIS A 614 6.45 18.82 -21.41
N ARG A 615 5.20 18.75 -20.95
CA ARG A 615 4.20 19.83 -21.03
C ARG A 615 3.25 19.89 -19.81
N ALA A 616 3.69 19.42 -18.63
CA ALA A 616 2.88 19.31 -17.41
C ALA A 616 1.95 20.51 -17.13
N GLU A 617 2.48 21.73 -17.09
CA GLU A 617 1.70 22.94 -16.80
C GLU A 617 0.63 23.25 -17.87
N GLN A 618 0.91 22.96 -19.14
CA GLN A 618 -0.06 23.14 -20.23
C GLN A 618 -1.19 22.10 -20.13
N PHE A 619 -0.86 20.87 -19.73
CA PHE A 619 -1.84 19.81 -19.53
C PHE A 619 -2.71 20.06 -18.28
N LEU A 620 -2.11 20.58 -17.21
CA LEU A 620 -2.84 21.09 -16.04
C LEU A 620 -3.81 22.20 -16.42
N ALA A 621 -3.36 23.21 -17.18
CA ALA A 621 -4.20 24.32 -17.63
C ALA A 621 -5.34 23.88 -18.58
N PHE A 622 -5.13 22.83 -19.38
CA PHE A 622 -6.20 22.16 -20.14
C PHE A 622 -7.23 21.51 -19.19
N ASN A 623 -6.75 20.73 -18.22
CA ASN A 623 -7.59 20.02 -17.24
C ASN A 623 -8.33 20.94 -16.24
N GLN A 624 -8.08 22.26 -16.24
CA GLN A 624 -8.90 23.24 -15.53
C GLN A 624 -10.17 23.64 -16.30
N ARG A 625 -10.22 23.41 -17.62
CA ARG A 625 -11.27 23.90 -18.52
C ARG A 625 -12.06 22.79 -19.22
N GLN A 626 -11.40 21.66 -19.47
CA GLN A 626 -11.87 20.54 -20.29
C GLN A 626 -11.59 19.21 -19.60
N LEU A 627 -12.15 18.12 -20.15
CA LEU A 627 -11.93 16.77 -19.64
C LEU A 627 -10.85 16.05 -20.45
N SER A 628 -9.93 15.38 -19.75
CA SER A 628 -9.03 14.38 -20.33
C SER A 628 -9.47 12.97 -19.94
N ARG A 629 -9.37 12.03 -20.88
CA ARG A 629 -9.42 10.59 -20.61
C ARG A 629 -8.07 9.95 -20.90
N ILE A 630 -7.55 9.18 -19.94
CA ILE A 630 -6.33 8.38 -20.12
C ILE A 630 -6.75 6.92 -20.05
N TYR A 631 -6.29 6.09 -20.98
CA TYR A 631 -6.58 4.66 -21.02
C TYR A 631 -5.31 3.80 -21.15
N PRO A 632 -5.33 2.53 -20.69
CA PRO A 632 -4.18 1.64 -20.73
C PRO A 632 -3.74 1.35 -22.16
N SER A 633 -2.45 1.08 -22.35
CA SER A 633 -1.93 0.67 -23.65
C SER A 633 -2.42 -0.72 -24.05
N ALA A 634 -2.67 -0.92 -25.35
CA ALA A 634 -2.89 -2.24 -25.95
C ALA A 634 -1.74 -3.25 -25.70
N TYR A 635 -0.55 -2.78 -25.28
CA TYR A 635 0.54 -3.64 -24.80
C TYR A 635 0.21 -4.38 -23.48
N ARG A 636 -0.72 -3.87 -22.66
CA ARG A 636 -1.16 -4.47 -21.38
C ARG A 636 -2.19 -5.59 -21.61
N ILE A 637 -1.78 -6.61 -22.36
CA ILE A 637 -2.57 -7.80 -22.72
C ILE A 637 -3.18 -8.47 -21.48
N ASP A 638 -2.43 -8.50 -20.38
CA ASP A 638 -2.80 -9.08 -19.09
C ASP A 638 -3.82 -8.24 -18.30
N SER A 639 -4.31 -7.15 -18.88
CA SER A 639 -5.16 -6.15 -18.23
C SER A 639 -4.50 -5.49 -17.02
N SER A 640 -3.16 -5.46 -16.96
CA SER A 640 -2.43 -4.67 -15.96
C SER A 640 -2.79 -3.17 -16.05
N ASN A 641 -2.53 -2.45 -14.95
CA ASN A 641 -2.83 -1.03 -14.80
C ASN A 641 -1.54 -0.21 -14.67
N PHE A 642 -1.51 0.98 -15.27
CA PHE A 642 -0.47 1.98 -15.03
C PHE A 642 -0.66 2.67 -13.67
N ASN A 643 0.32 3.43 -13.18
CA ASN A 643 0.19 4.25 -11.97
C ASN A 643 -0.75 5.47 -12.22
N PRO A 644 -1.95 5.54 -11.61
CA PRO A 644 -2.92 6.60 -11.89
C PRO A 644 -2.56 7.94 -11.25
N GLN A 645 -1.78 7.95 -10.15
CA GLN A 645 -1.38 9.18 -9.45
C GLN A 645 -0.58 10.10 -10.37
N PHE A 646 0.25 9.52 -11.25
CA PHE A 646 1.04 10.26 -12.23
C PHE A 646 0.18 11.18 -13.13
N TYR A 647 -1.05 10.76 -13.47
CA TYR A 647 -1.99 11.57 -14.25
C TYR A 647 -2.88 12.45 -13.37
N TRP A 648 -3.26 11.98 -12.18
CA TRP A 648 -3.97 12.83 -11.20
C TRP A 648 -3.14 14.05 -10.79
N ASN A 649 -1.80 13.95 -10.75
CA ASN A 649 -0.88 15.05 -10.42
C ASN A 649 -0.93 16.24 -11.42
N VAL A 650 -1.42 16.03 -12.65
CA VAL A 650 -1.72 17.12 -13.63
C VAL A 650 -3.22 17.38 -13.78
N GLY A 651 -4.04 16.89 -12.85
CA GLY A 651 -5.47 17.19 -12.77
C GLY A 651 -6.38 16.43 -13.74
N CYS A 652 -5.87 15.37 -14.38
CA CYS A 652 -6.66 14.53 -15.30
C CYS A 652 -7.85 13.89 -14.59
N GLN A 653 -9.03 13.95 -15.20
CA GLN A 653 -10.29 13.55 -14.57
C GLN A 653 -10.63 12.09 -14.81
N LEU A 654 -10.67 11.66 -16.08
CA LEU A 654 -11.14 10.33 -16.50
C LEU A 654 -9.96 9.37 -16.67
N VAL A 655 -9.24 9.10 -15.58
CA VAL A 655 -8.10 8.18 -15.57
C VAL A 655 -8.63 6.74 -15.50
N ALA A 656 -8.80 6.11 -16.66
CA ALA A 656 -9.50 4.84 -16.82
C ALA A 656 -8.61 3.63 -16.55
N LEU A 657 -9.11 2.71 -15.72
CA LEU A 657 -8.38 1.50 -15.29
C LEU A 657 -9.16 0.22 -15.62
N ASN A 658 -8.43 -0.87 -15.80
CA ASN A 658 -8.98 -2.23 -15.87
C ASN A 658 -9.44 -2.63 -14.45
N TYR A 659 -10.75 -2.57 -14.20
CA TYR A 659 -11.34 -2.83 -12.87
C TYR A 659 -11.20 -4.29 -12.44
N GLN A 660 -11.22 -5.23 -13.39
CA GLN A 660 -11.06 -6.67 -13.17
C GLN A 660 -9.67 -7.10 -12.65
N THR A 661 -8.72 -6.16 -12.56
CA THR A 661 -7.33 -6.42 -12.18
C THR A 661 -7.01 -5.82 -10.82
N GLU A 662 -7.05 -6.65 -9.79
CA GLU A 662 -6.59 -6.32 -8.44
C GLU A 662 -5.09 -5.96 -8.38
N GLY A 663 -4.70 -5.23 -7.33
CA GLY A 663 -3.30 -4.85 -7.06
C GLY A 663 -3.13 -3.38 -6.70
N ARG A 664 -1.86 -2.94 -6.57
CA ARG A 664 -1.48 -1.59 -6.09
C ARG A 664 -2.31 -0.48 -6.74
N MET A 665 -2.39 -0.44 -8.07
CA MET A 665 -3.06 0.64 -8.80
C MET A 665 -4.58 0.73 -8.54
N MET A 666 -5.25 -0.43 -8.35
CA MET A 666 -6.68 -0.45 -8.02
C MET A 666 -6.93 -0.12 -6.54
N GLN A 667 -6.00 -0.48 -5.65
CA GLN A 667 -6.02 -0.07 -4.24
C GLN A 667 -5.83 1.46 -4.11
N LEU A 668 -5.00 2.09 -4.96
CA LEU A 668 -4.91 3.56 -5.05
C LEU A 668 -6.23 4.19 -5.52
N ASN A 669 -6.87 3.58 -6.53
CA ASN A 669 -8.17 4.01 -7.05
C ASN A 669 -9.26 3.98 -5.96
N ARG A 670 -9.39 2.87 -5.23
CA ARG A 670 -10.28 2.76 -4.06
C ARG A 670 -9.97 3.84 -3.03
N ALA A 671 -8.72 3.95 -2.58
CA ALA A 671 -8.33 4.87 -1.52
C ALA A 671 -8.62 6.34 -1.86
N LYS A 672 -8.49 6.73 -3.13
CA LYS A 672 -8.83 8.09 -3.61
C LYS A 672 -10.34 8.31 -3.64
N PHE A 673 -11.11 7.41 -4.26
CA PHE A 673 -12.55 7.61 -4.46
C PHE A 673 -13.42 7.35 -3.22
N MET A 674 -12.88 6.70 -2.19
CA MET A 674 -13.51 6.58 -0.87
C MET A 674 -13.59 7.92 -0.09
N VAL A 675 -12.88 8.99 -0.49
CA VAL A 675 -12.85 10.26 0.27
C VAL A 675 -14.20 10.97 0.36
N ASN A 676 -15.12 10.72 -0.59
CA ASN A 676 -16.37 11.47 -0.72
C ASN A 676 -17.58 10.52 -0.80
N GLY A 677 -17.74 9.65 0.21
CA GLY A 677 -18.83 8.68 0.29
C GLY A 677 -18.82 7.60 -0.80
N GLY A 678 -17.66 7.33 -1.41
CA GLY A 678 -17.53 6.35 -2.49
C GLY A 678 -18.24 6.72 -3.80
N ILE A 679 -18.74 7.95 -3.96
CA ILE A 679 -19.61 8.33 -5.10
C ILE A 679 -18.91 8.41 -6.47
N GLY A 680 -17.60 8.18 -6.51
CA GLY A 680 -16.79 8.25 -7.74
C GLY A 680 -16.44 9.66 -8.23
N TYR A 681 -16.78 10.70 -7.48
CA TYR A 681 -16.39 12.09 -7.74
C TYR A 681 -15.62 12.64 -6.54
N VAL A 682 -14.39 13.13 -6.77
CA VAL A 682 -13.55 13.75 -5.74
C VAL A 682 -13.06 15.10 -6.26
N LEU A 683 -13.39 16.17 -5.53
CA LEU A 683 -13.01 17.53 -5.88
C LEU A 683 -11.49 17.69 -5.89
N LYS A 684 -10.94 18.30 -6.94
CA LYS A 684 -9.51 18.59 -7.04
C LYS A 684 -9.13 19.76 -6.11
N PRO A 685 -7.93 19.75 -5.51
CA PRO A 685 -7.45 20.86 -4.67
C PRO A 685 -7.43 22.20 -5.43
N PRO A 686 -7.61 23.35 -4.75
CA PRO A 686 -7.74 24.65 -5.43
C PRO A 686 -6.64 24.99 -6.46
N PRO A 687 -5.33 24.71 -6.22
CA PRO A 687 -4.26 24.95 -7.20
C PRO A 687 -4.39 24.13 -8.49
N MET A 688 -5.17 23.05 -8.47
CA MET A 688 -5.44 22.18 -9.62
C MET A 688 -6.72 22.56 -10.38
N CYS A 689 -7.52 23.44 -9.80
CA CYS A 689 -8.73 24.01 -10.40
C CYS A 689 -8.47 25.41 -10.98
N LYS A 690 -7.57 26.20 -10.36
CA LYS A 690 -7.17 27.54 -10.82
C LYS A 690 -5.69 27.81 -10.50
N GLY A 691 -4.95 28.39 -11.45
CA GLY A 691 -3.53 28.76 -11.31
C GLY A 691 -2.59 27.90 -12.14
N SER A 692 -1.28 27.99 -11.89
CA SER A 692 -0.28 27.04 -12.42
C SER A 692 0.69 26.64 -11.31
N PHE A 693 1.14 25.39 -11.34
CA PHE A 693 2.28 24.88 -10.59
C PHE A 693 2.93 23.76 -11.39
N ASN A 694 4.24 23.58 -11.22
CA ASN A 694 4.95 22.44 -11.79
C ASN A 694 4.95 21.28 -10.79
N PRO A 695 4.28 20.13 -11.07
CA PRO A 695 4.25 18.99 -10.15
C PRO A 695 5.62 18.33 -9.95
N PHE A 696 6.61 18.61 -10.81
CA PHE A 696 7.99 18.10 -10.72
C PHE A 696 8.96 19.08 -10.02
N SER A 697 8.45 20.15 -9.40
CA SER A 697 9.28 21.07 -8.60
C SER A 697 9.63 20.48 -7.23
N ASP A 698 10.86 20.73 -6.76
CA ASP A 698 11.27 20.50 -5.36
C ASP A 698 10.47 21.37 -4.35
N ASP A 699 9.81 22.42 -4.85
CA ASP A 699 8.82 23.19 -4.09
C ASP A 699 7.68 23.62 -5.03
N PRO A 700 6.60 22.83 -5.17
CA PRO A 700 5.56 23.08 -6.17
C PRO A 700 4.63 24.24 -5.76
N LEU A 701 4.46 24.49 -4.46
CA LEU A 701 3.59 25.53 -3.92
C LEU A 701 4.27 26.31 -2.78
N PRO A 702 5.30 27.14 -3.05
CA PRO A 702 6.09 27.81 -2.00
C PRO A 702 5.29 28.77 -1.08
N ALA A 703 4.09 29.18 -1.50
CA ALA A 703 3.19 30.05 -0.73
C ALA A 703 2.21 29.28 0.17
N TYR A 704 2.12 27.95 0.06
CA TYR A 704 1.21 27.11 0.84
C TYR A 704 1.95 26.46 2.03
N PRO A 705 1.28 26.25 3.18
CA PRO A 705 1.87 25.55 4.31
C PRO A 705 2.06 24.07 3.98
N LYS A 706 3.25 23.53 4.28
CA LYS A 706 3.54 22.10 4.10
C LYS A 706 3.01 21.34 5.31
N LYS A 707 2.48 20.13 5.13
CA LYS A 707 2.05 19.28 6.25
C LYS A 707 3.20 18.37 6.69
N GLN A 708 3.55 18.39 7.96
CA GLN A 708 4.35 17.32 8.56
C GLN A 708 3.41 16.25 9.10
N LEU A 709 3.45 15.05 8.51
CA LEU A 709 2.80 13.85 9.02
C LEU A 709 3.79 13.10 9.92
N ILE A 710 3.33 12.70 11.11
CA ILE A 710 4.08 11.88 12.05
C ILE A 710 3.22 10.66 12.38
N LEU A 711 3.75 9.47 12.07
CA LEU A 711 3.09 8.19 12.29
C LEU A 711 3.93 7.38 13.28
N LYS A 712 3.41 7.21 14.49
CA LYS A 712 3.98 6.25 15.44
C LYS A 712 3.35 4.88 15.19
N ILE A 713 4.13 3.92 14.72
CA ILE A 713 3.70 2.53 14.50
C ILE A 713 3.91 1.78 15.81
N ILE A 714 2.81 1.39 16.48
CA ILE A 714 2.86 0.90 17.86
C ILE A 714 2.93 -0.64 17.88
N SER A 715 1.90 -1.30 17.38
CA SER A 715 1.74 -2.76 17.47
C SER A 715 0.93 -3.31 16.30
N GLY A 716 1.01 -4.61 16.07
CA GLY A 716 0.16 -5.36 15.13
C GLY A 716 -0.77 -6.31 15.88
N GLN A 717 -1.86 -6.71 15.23
CA GLN A 717 -2.85 -7.63 15.76
C GLN A 717 -3.20 -8.67 14.70
N GLN A 718 -3.13 -9.96 15.08
CA GLN A 718 -3.60 -11.12 14.32
C GLN A 718 -3.20 -11.10 12.83
N LEU A 719 -1.91 -10.84 12.58
CA LEU A 719 -1.35 -10.86 11.24
C LEU A 719 -1.27 -12.32 10.75
N PRO A 720 -1.87 -12.67 9.59
CA PRO A 720 -1.83 -14.02 9.06
C PRO A 720 -0.45 -14.36 8.48
N LYS A 721 -0.19 -15.65 8.26
CA LYS A 721 0.95 -16.12 7.46
C LYS A 721 0.72 -15.75 5.98
N PRO A 722 1.77 -15.53 5.17
CA PRO A 722 1.62 -15.15 3.76
C PRO A 722 0.77 -16.16 2.97
N PRO A 723 -0.27 -15.72 2.22
CA PRO A 723 -1.24 -16.63 1.62
C PRO A 723 -0.66 -17.49 0.49
N ASP A 724 0.42 -17.04 -0.16
CA ASP A 724 1.14 -17.78 -1.20
C ASP A 724 2.24 -18.72 -0.63
N SER A 725 2.43 -18.77 0.69
CA SER A 725 3.43 -19.63 1.33
C SER A 725 3.16 -21.11 1.04
N MET A 726 4.16 -21.83 0.50
CA MET A 726 4.02 -23.24 0.10
C MET A 726 3.68 -24.22 1.25
N LEU A 727 3.73 -23.75 2.50
CA LEU A 727 3.42 -24.51 3.70
C LEU A 727 2.09 -24.09 4.37
N GLY A 728 1.49 -22.96 3.98
CA GLY A 728 0.26 -22.42 4.58
C GLY A 728 0.37 -22.25 6.11
N ASP A 729 -0.65 -22.67 6.85
CA ASP A 729 -0.67 -22.73 8.33
C ASP A 729 0.57 -23.43 8.94
N ARG A 730 1.14 -24.39 8.21
CA ARG A 730 2.34 -25.16 8.61
C ARG A 730 3.66 -24.46 8.25
N GLY A 731 3.61 -23.28 7.65
CA GLY A 731 4.77 -22.41 7.49
C GLY A 731 5.32 -21.99 8.85
N GLU A 732 6.50 -21.38 8.84
CA GLU A 732 7.14 -20.88 10.05
C GLU A 732 6.30 -19.73 10.65
N ILE A 733 6.71 -19.21 11.81
CA ILE A 733 6.03 -18.06 12.42
C ILE A 733 6.64 -16.80 11.83
N ILE A 734 5.80 -15.81 11.52
CA ILE A 734 6.23 -14.66 10.73
C ILE A 734 7.14 -13.70 11.52
N ASP A 735 7.99 -12.99 10.79
CA ASP A 735 8.94 -11.98 11.25
C ASP A 735 8.50 -10.57 10.77
N PRO A 736 7.42 -9.94 11.31
CA PRO A 736 6.75 -8.87 10.58
C PRO A 736 7.38 -7.49 10.78
N PHE A 737 7.36 -6.71 9.70
CA PHE A 737 7.63 -5.28 9.71
C PHE A 737 6.58 -4.49 8.91
N VAL A 738 6.47 -3.18 9.21
CA VAL A 738 5.56 -2.27 8.53
C VAL A 738 6.37 -1.32 7.65
N GLU A 739 6.06 -1.29 6.36
CA GLU A 739 6.53 -0.28 5.39
C GLU A 739 5.40 0.73 5.17
N VAL A 740 5.67 2.03 5.34
CA VAL A 740 4.73 3.11 5.04
C VAL A 740 5.21 3.85 3.80
N GLU A 741 4.40 3.79 2.75
CA GLU A 741 4.61 4.45 1.46
C GLU A 741 3.71 5.68 1.35
N ILE A 742 4.31 6.82 1.02
CA ILE A 742 3.63 8.07 0.67
C ILE A 742 3.59 8.16 -0.85
N ILE A 743 2.40 8.42 -1.40
CA ILE A 743 2.13 8.46 -2.85
C ILE A 743 1.40 9.77 -3.15
N GLY A 744 2.01 10.66 -3.93
CA GLY A 744 1.46 12.00 -4.17
C GLY A 744 2.13 12.69 -5.35
N LEU A 745 2.48 13.97 -5.18
CA LEU A 745 3.44 14.62 -6.07
C LEU A 745 4.82 13.94 -5.96
N PRO A 746 5.66 13.90 -7.02
CA PRO A 746 6.99 13.32 -7.00
C PRO A 746 7.89 13.75 -5.83
N VAL A 747 7.75 14.98 -5.33
CA VAL A 747 8.48 15.52 -4.17
C VAL A 747 8.01 14.94 -2.83
N ASP A 748 6.77 14.45 -2.75
CA ASP A 748 6.16 13.85 -1.56
C ASP A 748 6.34 12.32 -1.53
N CYS A 749 6.63 11.70 -2.68
CA CYS A 749 6.77 10.25 -2.82
C CYS A 749 8.00 9.71 -2.05
N CYS A 750 7.75 8.95 -0.99
CA CYS A 750 8.80 8.37 -0.15
C CYS A 750 8.32 7.11 0.60
N LYS A 751 9.27 6.34 1.14
CA LYS A 751 9.02 5.14 1.95
C LYS A 751 9.89 5.17 3.20
N GLU A 752 9.30 4.90 4.36
CA GLU A 752 10.01 4.55 5.60
C GLU A 752 9.45 3.23 6.14
N GLN A 753 10.23 2.49 6.94
CA GLN A 753 9.81 1.20 7.50
C GLN A 753 10.26 1.04 8.95
N THR A 754 9.57 0.18 9.70
CA THR A 754 9.99 -0.24 11.04
C THR A 754 11.14 -1.24 11.00
N ARG A 755 11.72 -1.56 12.17
CA ARG A 755 12.41 -2.84 12.36
C ARG A 755 11.48 -4.04 12.13
N VAL A 756 12.10 -5.21 11.94
CA VAL A 756 11.50 -6.54 12.06
C VAL A 756 11.26 -6.88 13.54
N VAL A 757 10.14 -7.54 13.83
CA VAL A 757 9.91 -8.23 15.10
C VAL A 757 10.00 -9.72 14.82
N ASP A 758 10.88 -10.43 15.52
CA ASP A 758 11.10 -11.85 15.26
C ASP A 758 9.95 -12.70 15.84
N ASP A 759 9.50 -13.74 15.13
CA ASP A 759 8.72 -14.88 15.64
C ASP A 759 7.32 -14.51 16.22
N ASN A 760 6.67 -13.44 15.74
CA ASN A 760 5.37 -12.97 16.26
C ASN A 760 4.49 -12.21 15.25
N GLY A 761 3.49 -12.89 14.68
CA GLY A 761 2.37 -12.27 13.96
C GLY A 761 1.13 -11.94 14.79
N PHE A 762 0.91 -12.62 15.93
CA PHE A 762 -0.30 -12.46 16.74
C PHE A 762 -0.42 -11.08 17.40
N ASN A 763 0.67 -10.58 17.99
CA ASN A 763 0.69 -9.29 18.70
C ASN A 763 2.07 -8.56 18.68
N PRO A 764 2.74 -8.40 17.52
CA PRO A 764 4.04 -7.73 17.44
C PRO A 764 4.00 -6.28 17.95
N VAL A 765 5.13 -5.78 18.46
CA VAL A 765 5.26 -4.42 18.99
C VAL A 765 6.51 -3.73 18.42
N TRP A 766 6.29 -2.69 17.63
CA TRP A 766 7.35 -1.88 17.01
C TRP A 766 7.67 -0.64 17.84
N GLU A 767 6.67 0.12 18.30
CA GLU A 767 6.87 1.35 19.10
C GLU A 767 7.79 2.40 18.41
N GLU A 768 7.82 2.43 17.07
CA GLU A 768 8.68 3.30 16.25
C GLU A 768 7.92 4.51 15.68
N THR A 769 8.64 5.55 15.24
CA THR A 769 8.04 6.81 14.72
C THR A 769 8.64 7.21 13.39
N LEU A 770 7.79 7.25 12.37
CA LEU A 770 8.10 7.65 10.99
C LEU A 770 7.62 9.08 10.75
N SER A 771 8.29 9.86 9.89
CA SER A 771 7.90 11.26 9.66
C SER A 771 8.12 11.77 8.24
N PHE A 772 7.03 12.27 7.66
CA PHE A 772 6.92 12.64 6.25
C PHE A 772 6.60 14.14 6.14
N THR A 773 7.11 14.80 5.11
CA THR A 773 6.81 16.21 4.81
C THR A 773 6.10 16.27 3.46
N LEU A 774 4.89 16.84 3.44
CA LEU A 774 3.98 16.83 2.30
C LEU A 774 3.76 18.25 1.78
N HIS A 775 3.93 18.44 0.47
CA HIS A 775 3.84 19.72 -0.24
C HIS A 775 2.45 19.99 -0.80
N MET A 776 1.72 18.94 -1.18
CA MET A 776 0.29 19.00 -1.54
C MET A 776 -0.42 17.80 -0.91
N ALA A 777 -0.64 17.87 0.41
CA ALA A 777 -1.17 16.75 1.17
C ALA A 777 -2.58 16.33 0.72
N GLU A 778 -3.32 17.22 0.07
CA GLU A 778 -4.66 16.99 -0.48
C GLU A 778 -4.68 16.03 -1.69
N VAL A 779 -3.53 15.73 -2.33
CA VAL A 779 -3.43 14.66 -3.34
C VAL A 779 -2.72 13.40 -2.83
N VAL A 780 -2.27 13.38 -1.58
CA VAL A 780 -1.47 12.28 -1.01
C VAL A 780 -2.35 11.10 -0.60
N LEU A 781 -1.93 9.91 -0.99
CA LEU A 781 -2.36 8.63 -0.43
C LEU A 781 -1.24 8.10 0.49
N VAL A 782 -1.62 7.63 1.67
CA VAL A 782 -0.74 6.96 2.62
C VAL A 782 -1.07 5.47 2.60
N ARG A 783 -0.06 4.65 2.33
CA ARG A 783 -0.17 3.21 2.13
C ARG A 783 0.65 2.47 3.18
N PHE A 784 -0.04 1.80 4.08
CA PHE A 784 0.55 0.89 5.05
C PHE A 784 0.67 -0.50 4.40
N LEU A 785 1.87 -1.09 4.45
CA LEU A 785 2.16 -2.44 3.96
C LEU A 785 2.74 -3.24 5.13
N VAL A 786 2.29 -4.48 5.29
CA VAL A 786 2.83 -5.44 6.24
C VAL A 786 3.54 -6.55 5.47
N TRP A 787 4.80 -6.79 5.84
CA TRP A 787 5.70 -7.73 5.20
C TRP A 787 6.26 -8.71 6.23
N ASP A 788 6.43 -9.95 5.81
CA ASP A 788 7.22 -10.99 6.48
C ASP A 788 8.70 -10.86 6.10
N HIS A 789 9.64 -11.33 6.92
CA HIS A 789 11.08 -11.25 6.61
C HIS A 789 11.80 -12.60 6.58
N ASP A 790 11.66 -13.31 5.46
CA ASP A 790 12.41 -14.54 5.21
C ASP A 790 13.94 -14.33 5.07
N PRO A 791 14.75 -15.32 5.48
CA PRO A 791 16.18 -15.42 5.13
C PRO A 791 16.48 -15.43 3.62
N ILE A 792 15.45 -15.55 2.77
CA ILE A 792 15.53 -15.60 1.30
C ILE A 792 14.97 -14.31 0.65
N GLY A 793 14.20 -13.48 1.38
CA GLY A 793 13.54 -12.30 0.82
C GLY A 793 12.62 -11.55 1.78
N ARG A 794 11.38 -11.33 1.34
CA ARG A 794 10.24 -10.83 2.10
C ARG A 794 8.96 -11.30 1.42
N ASP A 795 7.98 -11.74 2.17
CA ASP A 795 6.67 -12.14 1.65
C ASP A 795 5.59 -11.14 2.08
N PHE A 796 4.57 -10.95 1.23
CA PHE A 796 3.53 -9.95 1.45
C PHE A 796 2.39 -10.50 2.31
N ILE A 797 2.09 -9.84 3.43
CA ILE A 797 1.00 -10.23 4.34
C ILE A 797 -0.28 -9.46 4.02
N GLY A 798 -0.21 -8.13 3.94
CA GLY A 798 -1.40 -7.29 3.73
C GLY A 798 -1.10 -5.80 3.60
N GLN A 799 -2.11 -5.02 3.21
CA GLN A 799 -1.97 -3.57 3.05
C GLN A 799 -3.26 -2.83 3.42
N ARG A 800 -3.13 -1.54 3.71
CA ARG A 800 -4.24 -0.59 3.75
C ARG A 800 -3.80 0.73 3.14
N THR A 801 -4.49 1.19 2.11
CA THR A 801 -4.28 2.51 1.50
C THR A 801 -5.40 3.46 1.90
N VAL A 802 -5.06 4.67 2.33
CA VAL A 802 -5.98 5.73 2.79
C VAL A 802 -5.51 7.08 2.27
N ALA A 803 -6.41 7.91 1.73
CA ALA A 803 -6.07 9.29 1.38
C ALA A 803 -5.74 10.11 2.63
N PHE A 804 -4.74 10.99 2.57
CA PHE A 804 -4.30 11.82 3.70
C PHE A 804 -5.46 12.65 4.28
N SER A 805 -6.35 13.17 3.43
CA SER A 805 -7.55 13.91 3.84
C SER A 805 -8.52 13.08 4.70
N SER A 806 -8.50 11.75 4.59
CA SER A 806 -9.32 10.83 5.39
C SER A 806 -8.59 10.29 6.62
N LEU A 807 -7.37 10.75 6.96
CA LEU A 807 -6.66 10.27 8.15
C LEU A 807 -7.15 10.98 9.43
N MET A 808 -7.67 10.21 10.37
CA MET A 808 -8.00 10.69 11.71
C MET A 808 -6.75 10.80 12.59
N PRO A 809 -6.59 11.90 13.35
CA PRO A 809 -5.51 12.05 14.34
C PRO A 809 -5.75 11.20 15.60
N GLY A 810 -4.71 11.06 16.41
CA GLY A 810 -4.75 10.32 17.68
C GLY A 810 -4.44 8.83 17.51
N TYR A 811 -4.90 8.01 18.45
CA TYR A 811 -4.64 6.57 18.50
C TYR A 811 -5.67 5.80 17.66
N ARG A 812 -5.21 5.10 16.62
CA ARG A 812 -6.06 4.54 15.56
C ARG A 812 -5.69 3.10 15.20
N HIS A 813 -6.69 2.31 14.83
CA HIS A 813 -6.49 1.03 14.16
C HIS A 813 -6.50 1.19 12.64
N VAL A 814 -5.56 0.53 11.98
CA VAL A 814 -5.43 0.42 10.53
C VAL A 814 -5.75 -1.02 10.15
N TYR A 815 -7.02 -1.31 9.85
CA TYR A 815 -7.45 -2.64 9.39
C TYR A 815 -6.96 -2.90 7.97
N LEU A 816 -6.45 -4.11 7.73
CA LEU A 816 -5.87 -4.50 6.44
C LEU A 816 -6.96 -4.91 5.44
N GLU A 817 -6.83 -4.47 4.18
CA GLU A 817 -7.84 -4.69 3.13
C GLU A 817 -7.96 -6.18 2.79
N GLY A 818 -9.13 -6.77 3.06
CA GLY A 818 -9.43 -8.18 2.77
C GLY A 818 -9.06 -9.17 3.88
N LEU A 819 -8.55 -8.71 5.04
CA LEU A 819 -8.16 -9.57 6.16
C LEU A 819 -9.01 -9.27 7.40
N THR A 820 -9.78 -10.26 7.87
CA THR A 820 -10.60 -10.15 9.08
C THR A 820 -9.71 -10.02 10.33
N GLU A 821 -10.07 -9.15 11.26
CA GLU A 821 -9.34 -8.77 12.50
C GLU A 821 -7.91 -8.20 12.35
N ALA A 822 -7.19 -8.55 11.29
CA ALA A 822 -5.79 -8.17 11.08
C ALA A 822 -5.63 -6.64 10.96
N SER A 823 -4.87 -6.05 11.88
CA SER A 823 -4.71 -4.58 11.94
C SER A 823 -3.37 -4.13 12.53
N ILE A 824 -3.03 -2.87 12.25
CA ILE A 824 -1.90 -2.15 12.85
C ILE A 824 -2.46 -1.07 13.78
N PHE A 825 -2.01 -1.02 15.02
CA PHE A 825 -2.29 0.09 15.92
C PHE A 825 -1.23 1.19 15.76
N VAL A 826 -1.67 2.42 15.56
CA VAL A 826 -0.81 3.58 15.30
C VAL A 826 -1.24 4.80 16.12
N HIS A 827 -0.35 5.78 16.27
CA HIS A 827 -0.73 7.14 16.65
C HIS A 827 -0.38 8.14 15.54
N VAL A 828 -1.38 8.90 15.09
CA VAL A 828 -1.31 9.85 13.98
C VAL A 828 -1.27 11.28 14.52
N SER A 829 -0.28 12.07 14.09
CA SER A 829 -0.28 13.53 14.32
C SER A 829 0.15 14.30 13.08
N VAL A 830 -0.46 15.46 12.87
CA VAL A 830 -0.26 16.33 11.71
C VAL A 830 0.03 17.75 12.20
N HIS A 831 1.03 18.40 11.60
CA HIS A 831 1.43 19.77 11.93
C HIS A 831 1.64 20.61 10.67
N ASP A 832 1.37 21.91 10.75
CA ASP A 832 1.64 22.86 9.68
C ASP A 832 3.07 23.42 9.75
N VAL A 833 3.75 23.43 8.61
CA VAL A 833 5.14 23.89 8.45
C VAL A 833 5.17 25.06 7.47
N TYR A 834 5.35 26.26 8.01
CA TYR A 834 5.40 27.50 7.24
C TYR A 834 6.83 27.82 6.77
N GLY A 835 6.96 28.22 5.50
CA GLY A 835 8.25 28.52 4.89
C GLY A 835 8.89 29.81 5.42
N LYS A 836 9.98 29.69 6.19
CA LYS A 836 11.04 30.70 6.26
C LYS A 836 12.41 30.05 6.10
N GLY A 837 13.29 30.72 5.36
CA GLY A 837 14.61 30.22 4.96
C GLY A 837 15.65 30.15 6.09
N HIS A 838 15.44 29.26 7.06
CA HIS A 838 16.49 28.74 7.93
C HIS A 838 16.22 27.27 8.24
N GLN A 839 17.26 26.43 8.20
CA GLN A 839 17.11 25.02 8.59
C GLN A 839 16.68 24.92 10.06
N LEU A 840 15.50 24.36 10.32
CA LEU A 840 15.12 23.88 11.66
C LEU A 840 15.86 22.58 12.02
N ARG A 841 17.19 22.65 12.01
CA ARG A 841 18.10 21.73 12.73
C ARG A 841 17.90 21.78 14.26
N GLY A 842 16.99 22.61 14.77
CA GLY A 842 16.70 22.77 16.20
C GLY A 842 15.94 21.61 16.85
N ILE A 843 14.94 21.02 16.20
CA ILE A 843 14.09 20.01 16.86
C ILE A 843 14.78 18.64 16.97
N ARG A 844 15.71 18.31 16.06
CA ARG A 844 16.61 17.14 16.21
C ARG A 844 17.57 17.24 17.42
N SER A 845 17.61 18.38 18.14
CA SER A 845 18.52 18.60 19.27
C SER A 845 17.98 18.19 20.65
N LEU A 846 16.71 17.77 20.77
CA LEU A 846 16.12 17.36 22.05
C LEU A 846 16.07 15.84 22.27
N PHE A 847 16.22 15.02 21.22
CA PHE A 847 16.12 13.56 21.29
C PHE A 847 17.30 12.80 20.67
N ASN A 848 18.51 13.39 20.65
CA ASN A 848 19.73 12.61 20.42
C ASN A 848 20.97 13.25 21.08
N ARG A 849 21.39 12.73 22.24
CA ARG A 849 22.60 13.17 22.96
C ARG A 849 23.63 12.05 23.10
N SER A 850 24.06 11.50 21.96
CA SER A 850 25.16 10.54 21.89
C SER A 850 26.46 11.19 22.39
N SER A 851 26.98 10.68 23.51
CA SER A 851 28.18 11.23 24.16
C SER A 851 29.45 10.69 23.50
N LYS A 852 30.27 11.58 22.93
CA LYS A 852 31.65 11.27 22.52
C LYS A 852 32.65 11.97 23.42
N SER A 853 33.47 11.18 24.12
CA SER A 853 34.80 11.59 24.58
C SER A 853 35.86 11.05 23.62
N CYS A 854 37.01 11.72 23.53
CA CYS A 854 37.99 11.51 22.46
C CYS A 854 39.13 10.57 22.86
N VAL A 855 39.71 9.87 21.87
CA VAL A 855 41.17 9.78 21.68
C VAL A 855 41.45 9.97 20.19
N ASP A 856 42.39 10.84 19.86
CA ASP A 856 42.68 11.27 18.49
C ASP A 856 43.56 10.31 17.68
N THR A 857 43.43 10.36 16.35
CA THR A 857 44.63 10.42 15.47
C THR A 857 44.29 11.11 14.14
N SER A 858 45.28 11.77 13.55
CA SER A 858 45.08 12.84 12.55
C SER A 858 45.42 12.45 11.11
N SER A 859 44.59 12.85 10.14
CA SER A 859 45.04 13.46 8.86
C SER A 859 43.82 13.99 8.07
N GLY A 860 43.98 15.15 7.40
CA GLY A 860 42.87 15.87 6.74
C GLY A 860 42.66 15.51 5.27
N GLY A 861 41.57 16.01 4.67
CA GLY A 861 41.32 15.84 3.24
C GLY A 861 39.89 16.18 2.78
N LEU A 862 39.75 17.32 2.10
CA LEU A 862 38.56 17.82 1.40
C LEU A 862 37.75 16.74 0.62
N ARG A 863 36.42 16.70 0.80
CA ARG A 863 35.50 15.94 -0.07
C ARG A 863 35.03 16.79 -1.27
N LYS A 864 35.11 16.24 -2.48
CA LYS A 864 34.39 16.69 -3.69
C LYS A 864 33.28 15.67 -4.07
N ARG A 865 32.37 16.08 -4.96
CA ARG A 865 31.22 15.29 -5.46
C ARG A 865 31.62 14.31 -6.59
N SER A 866 30.91 13.16 -6.64
CA SER A 866 30.68 12.26 -7.80
C SER A 866 29.40 11.47 -7.43
N ILE A 867 28.36 11.27 -8.26
CA ILE A 867 28.28 10.73 -9.65
C ILE A 867 28.61 9.23 -9.69
N SER A 868 27.78 8.49 -10.43
CA SER A 868 27.29 7.14 -10.07
C SER A 868 27.95 5.94 -10.79
N ASP A 869 27.65 4.77 -10.22
CA ASP A 869 27.47 3.45 -10.84
C ASP A 869 28.64 2.56 -11.34
N HIS A 870 28.38 1.25 -11.15
CA HIS A 870 29.01 0.06 -11.73
C HIS A 870 30.55 -0.13 -11.65
N LEU A 871 31.02 -0.87 -10.64
CA LEU A 871 31.44 -2.29 -10.80
C LEU A 871 32.01 -2.87 -9.47
N LEU A 872 31.50 -4.02 -9.00
CA LEU A 872 32.23 -4.86 -8.04
C LEU A 872 32.02 -6.36 -8.31
N ARG A 873 33.09 -7.04 -8.73
CA ARG A 873 33.14 -8.52 -8.80
C ARG A 873 34.21 -9.04 -7.84
N ARG A 874 33.75 -9.72 -6.79
CA ARG A 874 34.44 -10.71 -5.93
C ARG A 874 35.97 -10.85 -6.12
N THR A 875 36.73 -10.43 -5.12
CA THR A 875 38.00 -11.08 -4.74
C THR A 875 37.86 -11.64 -3.33
N ALA A 876 38.52 -12.76 -3.05
CA ALA A 876 38.32 -13.54 -1.82
C ALA A 876 39.54 -13.49 -0.89
N SER A 877 39.33 -13.82 0.38
CA SER A 877 40.39 -14.09 1.35
C SER A 877 39.92 -15.14 2.35
N ALA A 878 40.75 -16.14 2.64
CA ALA A 878 40.41 -17.27 3.50
C ALA A 878 41.37 -17.38 4.70
N PRO A 879 40.90 -17.76 5.89
CA PRO A 879 41.77 -18.12 7.01
C PRO A 879 42.21 -19.59 6.95
N ALA A 880 43.43 -19.87 7.41
CA ALA A 880 44.09 -21.18 7.27
C ALA A 880 43.76 -22.15 8.42
N LYS A 881 43.87 -23.48 8.16
CA LYS A 881 43.75 -24.53 9.19
C LYS A 881 45.11 -24.88 9.83
N GLY A 882 45.19 -24.70 11.15
CA GLY A 882 46.17 -25.38 12.01
C GLY A 882 45.97 -26.90 12.07
N ARG A 883 46.92 -27.65 12.66
CA ARG A 883 47.03 -29.12 12.48
C ARG A 883 47.51 -29.83 13.75
N LYS A 884 47.10 -31.12 13.93
CA LYS A 884 47.45 -32.10 15.01
C LYS A 884 46.52 -32.02 16.26
N LYS A 885 46.21 -33.10 17.02
CA LYS A 885 46.64 -34.53 16.95
C LYS A 885 45.69 -35.55 17.68
N THR A 886 45.40 -36.69 17.03
CA THR A 886 45.26 -38.09 17.56
C THR A 886 44.25 -38.56 18.66
N LYS A 887 43.61 -39.72 18.34
CA LYS A 887 43.22 -40.89 19.21
C LYS A 887 41.99 -40.77 20.14
N MET A 888 41.19 -41.82 20.45
CA MET A 888 41.06 -43.21 19.92
C MET A 888 39.66 -43.84 20.25
N ASN A 889 39.27 -44.93 19.54
CA ASN A 889 38.11 -45.83 19.78
C ASN A 889 36.70 -45.19 19.60
N GLY A 890 35.59 -45.88 19.23
CA GLY A 890 35.28 -47.31 19.04
C GLY A 890 34.35 -47.82 20.14
N THR A 891 33.17 -48.45 19.94
CA THR A 891 32.53 -49.20 18.81
C THR A 891 31.00 -48.89 18.73
N GLY A 892 30.16 -49.38 17.79
CA GLY A 892 30.37 -50.06 16.50
C GLY A 892 29.13 -50.86 15.98
N GLY A 893 28.87 -50.84 14.65
CA GLY A 893 27.86 -51.67 13.94
C GLY A 893 26.47 -51.02 13.80
N VAL A 894 25.58 -51.37 12.84
CA VAL A 894 25.59 -52.23 11.61
C VAL A 894 24.57 -51.53 10.65
N GLU A 895 24.58 -51.51 9.30
CA GLU A 895 24.87 -52.57 8.31
C GLU A 895 25.46 -52.04 6.95
N LYS A 896 25.28 -52.83 5.89
CA LYS A 896 25.94 -52.92 4.58
C LYS A 896 24.96 -52.42 3.49
N ARG A 897 25.26 -52.31 2.18
CA ARG A 897 26.47 -52.07 1.34
C ARG A 897 26.08 -52.58 -0.06
N LEU A 898 26.23 -51.79 -1.13
CA LEU A 898 26.52 -52.30 -2.49
C LEU A 898 26.91 -51.18 -3.49
N GLN A 899 27.81 -51.54 -4.40
CA GLN A 899 28.31 -50.89 -5.64
C GLN A 899 28.68 -52.08 -6.59
N PRO A 900 29.15 -51.97 -7.87
CA PRO A 900 29.67 -50.78 -8.58
C PRO A 900 29.46 -50.65 -10.13
N ARG A 901 29.94 -49.52 -10.69
CA ARG A 901 30.58 -49.29 -12.03
C ARG A 901 29.84 -49.55 -13.38
N ALA A 902 29.65 -48.46 -14.15
CA ALA A 902 30.42 -48.02 -15.36
C ALA A 902 31.12 -49.07 -16.27
N PRO A 903 31.33 -48.87 -17.61
CA PRO A 903 31.83 -47.59 -18.20
C PRO A 903 31.59 -47.23 -19.72
N LEU A 904 31.95 -45.97 -20.10
CA LEU A 904 32.41 -45.48 -21.45
C LEU A 904 31.44 -45.54 -22.66
N THR A 905 31.61 -44.83 -23.80
CA THR A 905 32.66 -43.90 -24.34
C THR A 905 32.07 -42.46 -24.58
N HIS A 906 32.35 -41.54 -25.54
CA HIS A 906 33.24 -41.40 -26.74
C HIS A 906 33.67 -39.91 -26.99
N ARG A 907 33.91 -39.50 -28.26
CA ARG A 907 34.40 -38.19 -28.79
C ARG A 907 33.97 -38.01 -30.30
N PRO A 908 34.25 -36.92 -31.11
CA PRO A 908 35.49 -36.08 -31.13
C PRO A 908 35.47 -34.57 -31.64
N ILE A 909 36.65 -33.90 -31.53
CA ILE A 909 37.23 -32.85 -32.46
C ILE A 909 36.60 -31.41 -32.51
N SER A 910 37.28 -30.26 -32.77
CA SER A 910 38.72 -29.87 -32.88
C SER A 910 39.05 -28.36 -32.55
N MET A 911 39.70 -27.58 -33.47
CA MET A 911 40.36 -26.23 -33.33
C MET A 911 40.51 -25.56 -34.75
N PRO A 912 41.21 -24.40 -35.05
CA PRO A 912 42.03 -23.39 -34.29
C PRO A 912 41.53 -21.91 -34.41
N LEU A 913 42.01 -20.86 -33.71
CA LEU A 913 43.32 -20.13 -33.68
C LEU A 913 43.80 -19.58 -35.07
N ASP A 914 44.39 -18.39 -35.23
CA ASP A 914 45.44 -17.75 -34.39
C ASP A 914 45.70 -16.21 -34.61
N ARG A 915 46.32 -15.55 -33.60
CA ARG A 915 47.36 -14.46 -33.59
C ARG A 915 47.30 -13.02 -34.22
N LEU A 916 48.16 -12.18 -33.58
CA LEU A 916 48.88 -10.92 -33.96
C LEU A 916 48.11 -9.57 -34.00
N LEU A 917 48.73 -8.38 -33.86
CA LEU A 917 49.74 -7.80 -32.93
C LEU A 917 50.15 -6.37 -33.40
N GLN A 918 50.88 -5.59 -32.55
CA GLN A 918 51.46 -4.24 -32.82
C GLN A 918 50.43 -3.09 -32.93
N GLY A 919 50.72 -1.83 -32.56
CA GLY A 919 51.86 -1.21 -31.85
C GLY A 919 51.40 0.11 -31.17
N GLN A 920 51.85 0.43 -29.94
CA GLN A 920 52.99 1.32 -29.59
C GLN A 920 52.81 2.86 -29.75
N LEU A 921 52.91 3.56 -28.59
CA LEU A 921 53.64 4.82 -28.33
C LEU A 921 53.17 6.20 -28.87
N SER A 922 52.59 7.01 -27.98
CA SER A 922 53.06 8.37 -27.53
C SER A 922 52.08 8.90 -26.45
N LEU A 923 52.38 9.63 -25.36
CA LEU A 923 53.44 10.55 -24.85
C LEU A 923 53.30 12.05 -25.19
N CYS A 924 53.36 12.88 -24.14
CA CYS A 924 53.49 14.36 -24.09
C CYS A 924 52.26 15.18 -24.56
N SER A 925 51.98 16.42 -24.09
CA SER A 925 52.56 17.23 -22.99
C SER A 925 51.52 18.21 -22.39
N GLN A 926 51.83 18.83 -21.25
CA GLN A 926 51.17 20.03 -20.69
C GLN A 926 51.69 21.34 -21.34
N ASN A 927 50.90 22.41 -21.24
CA ASN A 927 51.24 23.80 -20.84
C ASN A 927 49.91 24.62 -20.72
N LYS A 928 49.68 25.61 -19.83
CA LYS A 928 50.44 26.83 -19.39
C LYS A 928 50.49 27.93 -20.49
N GLU A 929 50.28 29.22 -20.24
CA GLU A 929 49.97 29.99 -19.01
C GLU A 929 49.50 31.44 -19.33
N GLN A 930 48.79 32.12 -18.39
CA GLN A 930 48.72 33.60 -18.22
C GLN A 930 48.14 34.43 -19.40
N HIS A 931 47.87 35.76 -19.37
CA HIS A 931 47.81 36.90 -18.40
C HIS A 931 46.78 37.94 -19.00
N ASP A 932 46.32 39.10 -18.46
CA ASP A 932 46.58 39.90 -17.24
C ASP A 932 45.34 40.80 -16.87
N LYS A 933 45.57 41.94 -16.18
CA LYS A 933 44.65 43.06 -15.81
C LYS A 933 43.94 43.76 -17.01
N GLY A 934 42.92 44.61 -16.85
CA GLY A 934 42.17 45.11 -15.66
C GLY A 934 41.70 46.58 -15.85
N ALA A 935 41.09 47.19 -14.80
CA ALA A 935 40.63 48.61 -14.71
C ALA A 935 39.43 49.03 -15.62
N ASP A 936 38.65 50.09 -15.35
CA ASP A 936 38.12 50.73 -14.11
C ASP A 936 37.03 51.78 -14.51
N THR A 937 36.20 52.28 -13.57
CA THR A 937 35.28 53.47 -13.71
C THR A 937 34.13 53.38 -14.77
N ASP A 938 33.02 54.17 -14.79
CA ASP A 938 32.43 55.15 -13.84
C ASP A 938 30.87 55.26 -13.98
N THR A 939 30.28 56.20 -13.23
CA THR A 939 28.88 56.56 -12.94
C THR A 939 27.99 57.14 -14.06
N SER A 940 26.66 56.88 -13.96
CA SER A 940 25.53 57.83 -14.12
C SER A 940 24.19 57.06 -14.00
N TYR A 941 23.09 57.42 -13.31
CA TYR A 941 22.40 58.66 -12.85
C TYR A 941 21.22 59.16 -13.72
N LEU A 942 20.00 58.68 -13.39
CA LEU A 942 18.65 59.24 -13.66
C LEU A 942 17.63 58.33 -12.92
N VAL A 943 16.84 58.66 -11.88
CA VAL A 943 16.39 59.88 -11.15
C VAL A 943 15.01 60.44 -11.57
N ILE A 944 14.11 60.58 -10.57
CA ILE A 944 12.75 61.19 -10.50
C ILE A 944 11.52 60.30 -10.84
N GLY A 945 10.57 60.26 -9.87
CA GLY A 945 9.16 59.83 -10.04
C GLY A 945 8.76 58.55 -9.29
N GLY A 946 7.93 58.56 -8.23
CA GLY A 946 7.36 59.67 -7.44
C GLY A 946 5.84 59.55 -7.23
N GLY A 947 5.41 59.37 -5.97
CA GLY A 947 4.01 59.16 -5.54
C GLY A 947 3.73 57.68 -5.26
N GLU A 948 3.31 57.18 -4.08
CA GLU A 948 2.63 57.62 -2.84
C GLU A 948 1.37 56.75 -2.61
N GLU A 949 0.94 56.64 -1.35
CA GLU A 949 0.00 55.62 -0.89
C GLU A 949 -1.47 56.07 -0.81
N ARG A 950 -2.38 55.11 -1.00
CA ARG A 950 -3.71 54.96 -0.37
C ARG A 950 -4.21 53.54 -0.67
N LYS A 951 -4.58 52.65 0.25
CA LYS A 951 -5.23 52.71 1.58
C LYS A 951 -6.74 53.00 1.49
N GLU A 952 -7.53 51.98 1.91
CA GLU A 952 -9.01 51.95 2.12
C GLU A 952 -9.89 52.29 0.88
N GLU A 953 -11.05 51.68 0.63
CA GLU A 953 -12.11 51.18 1.55
C GLU A 953 -12.99 50.06 0.89
N ASP A 954 -14.01 49.60 1.62
CA ASP A 954 -14.91 48.44 1.39
C ASP A 954 -15.61 48.29 0.01
N TYR A 955 -15.78 47.04 -0.46
CA TYR A 955 -17.10 46.36 -0.54
C TYR A 955 -16.99 44.85 -0.85
#